data_AF-A0AAE1LPL3-F1
#
_entry.id   AF-A0AAE1LPL3-F1
#
_cell.length_a   1.000
_cell.length_b   1.000
_cell.length_c   1.000
_cell.angle_alpha   90.00
_cell.angle_beta   90.00
_cell.angle_gamma   90.00
#
_symmetry.space_group_name_H-M   'P 1'
#
loop_
_entity.id
_entity.type
_entity.pdbx_description
1 polymer ?
#
loop_
_entity_poly.entity_id
_entity_poly.type
_entity_poly.pdbx_seq_one_letter_code
_entity_poly.pdbx_strand_id
1 'polypeptide(L)'
;MSDSKAEAKRDGCEMLQALYDFKATLAKTLSFHEKELFILYPTSKKQRQWWQVVNRKGQVGFIPSNYINKIQVPPSQILEFVSACEKILAEERKSSGDSVSHDRIDLAKHLSSIRKQAEEIQQTSTSHKHGPPPPADFSPDRGNSPATTPHSVPCGAVPAIGGPAALLKFGQSKYSASAGNKTKTPSPVVPRRHSSLDECGRRSQQSNNAFHDNPANGVASSADSLSTSVSQSDSILETCWPSVDGIQAYQILQEVRKHTSLSHDHSRIAVSVVLSELQRILGSATCPPVDNLLNLVSRTVPTPHAVLESSLDSRRLHLALSELTKCKDDQQQRSWALYEDQSIISEYLEEIASILTNADPNICRHVLSLDQYQYVVNIALYYQMETRWELRSRVLKVLQAMCVLDGHIVSILLASVLPMELARDMRSSACNNARLVQSASLLTTIYSMGEAMPVPHLEHVGRDFLSFLFAILEGENVKEMEQSIRGESAADLLLANRRYSMEQVSEAFFKLILAYNLQWRPGTNHENLPNETIEALSQRSTAKLFLEKLLLLVNREEDPVRTLDHLPVPPHAVLKMIIDVLLKPETAALLYTNDTRVLLDISLRRLADLPPGDQRRRVYLEMCRLVLRNTPYSEHEHRREDLLKCFTRIFCEETEASHPDQMLVREISNEFPNYFKR
;
A
#
# COMPACT_ATOMS: atom_id res chain seq x y z
N MET A 1 -4.08 -13.06 30.24
CA MET A 1 -3.44 -12.57 31.49
C MET A 1 -2.45 -11.49 31.11
N SER A 2 -2.57 -10.24 31.56
CA SER A 2 -3.63 -9.66 32.40
C SER A 2 -3.77 -8.15 32.14
N ASP A 3 -4.95 -7.63 32.45
CA ASP A 3 -5.31 -6.23 32.75
C ASP A 3 -4.63 -5.05 32.02
N SER A 4 -5.45 -4.31 31.26
CA SER A 4 -5.36 -2.84 31.21
C SER A 4 -6.71 -2.19 30.87
N LYS A 5 -7.50 -1.97 31.93
CA LYS A 5 -8.51 -0.92 32.12
C LYS A 5 -9.39 -0.52 30.92
N ALA A 6 -10.67 -0.90 30.99
CA ALA A 6 -11.74 -0.11 30.39
C ALA A 6 -11.83 1.27 31.09
N GLU A 7 -11.91 2.36 30.31
CA GLU A 7 -12.08 3.71 30.84
C GLU A 7 -13.54 4.16 30.69
N ALA A 8 -14.23 4.33 31.82
CA ALA A 8 -15.66 4.58 31.82
C ALA A 8 -16.01 5.97 31.29
N LYS A 9 -17.01 6.03 30.40
CA LYS A 9 -17.61 7.28 29.90
C LYS A 9 -18.16 8.08 31.09
N ARG A 10 -17.64 9.29 31.33
CA ARG A 10 -18.05 10.19 32.42
C ARG A 10 -18.78 11.41 31.86
N ASP A 11 -19.96 11.67 32.39
CA ASP A 11 -20.78 12.84 32.03
C ASP A 11 -20.26 14.10 32.74
N GLY A 12 -19.10 14.59 32.30
CA GLY A 12 -18.44 15.77 32.83
C GLY A 12 -18.13 16.80 31.74
N CYS A 13 -18.46 18.06 32.01
CA CYS A 13 -18.21 19.17 31.09
C CYS A 13 -16.76 19.65 31.21
N GLU A 14 -16.14 20.10 30.12
CA GLU A 14 -14.75 20.59 30.16
C GLU A 14 -14.63 22.00 30.76
N MET A 15 -13.70 22.18 31.69
CA MET A 15 -13.16 23.48 32.12
C MET A 15 -11.63 23.47 32.06
N LEU A 16 -11.04 24.66 32.14
CA LEU A 16 -9.60 24.86 32.23
C LEU A 16 -9.19 25.19 33.67
N GLN A 17 -8.10 24.62 34.16
CA GLN A 17 -7.54 24.88 35.49
C GLN A 17 -6.07 25.29 35.39
N ALA A 18 -5.68 26.35 36.10
CA ALA A 18 -4.29 26.77 36.24
C ALA A 18 -3.44 25.75 37.03
N LEU A 19 -2.27 25.42 36.51
CA LEU A 19 -1.28 24.54 37.15
C LEU A 19 -0.26 25.30 38.01
N TYR A 20 -0.07 26.60 37.76
CA TYR A 20 0.90 27.47 38.42
C TYR A 20 0.38 28.91 38.46
N ASP A 21 0.89 29.72 39.40
CA ASP A 21 0.68 31.17 39.40
C ASP A 21 1.26 31.82 38.13
N PHE A 22 0.54 32.81 37.58
CA PHE A 22 0.97 33.58 36.42
C PHE A 22 0.65 35.07 36.58
N LYS A 23 1.66 35.92 36.34
CA LYS A 23 1.54 37.37 36.40
C LYS A 23 1.63 37.97 35.00
N ALA A 24 0.53 38.56 34.52
CA ALA A 24 0.46 39.21 33.22
C ALA A 24 1.46 40.38 33.10
N THR A 25 2.27 40.34 32.04
CA THR A 25 3.19 41.41 31.62
C THR A 25 2.80 42.03 30.29
N LEU A 26 1.85 41.43 29.57
CA LEU A 26 1.42 41.84 28.22
C LEU A 26 -0.01 42.36 28.24
N ALA A 27 -0.28 43.42 27.47
CA ALA A 27 -1.64 43.94 27.30
C ALA A 27 -2.58 42.84 26.76
N LYS A 28 -3.80 42.76 27.33
CA LYS A 28 -4.81 41.72 27.08
C LYS A 28 -4.47 40.30 27.59
N THR A 29 -3.40 40.10 28.36
CA THR A 29 -3.19 38.86 29.13
C THR A 29 -3.79 38.95 30.53
N LEU A 30 -4.23 37.82 31.10
CA LEU A 30 -4.80 37.75 32.46
C LEU A 30 -3.75 37.25 33.46
N SER A 31 -3.66 37.88 34.63
CA SER A 31 -2.98 37.30 35.80
C SER A 31 -3.92 36.33 36.51
N PHE A 32 -3.39 35.21 37.00
CA PHE A 32 -4.15 34.17 37.69
C PHE A 32 -3.28 33.40 38.68
N HIS A 33 -3.93 32.65 39.58
CA HIS A 33 -3.26 31.83 40.59
C HIS A 33 -3.41 30.34 40.31
N GLU A 34 -2.59 29.52 40.97
CA GLU A 34 -2.70 28.06 40.94
C GLU A 34 -4.13 27.60 41.26
N LYS A 35 -4.63 26.60 40.53
CA LYS A 35 -5.99 26.04 40.62
C LYS A 35 -7.14 26.98 40.22
N GLU A 36 -6.89 28.22 39.79
CA GLU A 36 -7.93 29.12 39.24
C GLU A 36 -8.58 28.52 37.97
N LEU A 37 -9.88 28.75 37.78
CA LEU A 37 -10.69 28.11 36.74
C LEU A 37 -11.13 29.09 35.64
N PHE A 38 -11.20 28.58 34.40
CA PHE A 38 -11.60 29.35 33.22
C PHE A 38 -12.50 28.57 32.27
N ILE A 39 -13.29 29.31 31.50
CA ILE A 39 -14.03 28.83 30.32
C ILE A 39 -13.26 29.25 29.06
N LEU A 40 -13.11 28.35 28.09
CA LEU A 40 -12.47 28.66 26.81
C LEU A 40 -13.34 29.65 25.99
N TYR A 41 -12.71 30.70 25.44
CA TYR A 41 -13.37 31.68 24.58
C TYR A 41 -12.93 31.47 23.11
N PRO A 42 -13.83 31.08 22.19
CA PRO A 42 -13.47 30.80 20.81
C PRO A 42 -13.07 32.08 20.08
N THR A 43 -11.99 32.02 19.30
CA THR A 43 -11.49 33.17 18.54
C THR A 43 -11.08 32.75 17.12
N SER A 44 -11.32 33.64 16.14
CA SER A 44 -11.15 33.34 14.71
C SER A 44 -9.68 33.17 14.28
N LYS A 45 -8.72 33.63 15.11
CA LYS A 45 -7.27 33.58 14.82
C LYS A 45 -6.55 32.62 15.78
N LYS A 46 -6.23 31.40 15.31
CA LYS A 46 -5.52 30.38 16.11
C LYS A 46 -4.07 30.80 16.41
N GLN A 47 -3.78 31.22 17.65
CA GLN A 47 -2.42 31.34 18.16
C GLN A 47 -2.03 30.06 18.92
N ARG A 48 -0.97 29.36 18.50
CA ARG A 48 -0.67 27.99 18.98
C ARG A 48 -0.22 27.88 20.45
N GLN A 49 0.14 28.99 21.09
CA GLN A 49 0.73 29.01 22.46
C GLN A 49 -0.12 29.80 23.49
N TRP A 50 -1.13 30.55 23.04
CA TRP A 50 -1.95 31.43 23.88
C TRP A 50 -3.42 31.12 23.66
N TRP A 51 -4.14 30.77 24.73
CA TRP A 51 -5.58 30.51 24.66
C TRP A 51 -6.35 31.71 25.18
N GLN A 52 -7.41 32.11 24.46
CA GLN A 52 -8.32 33.15 24.92
C GLN A 52 -9.37 32.51 25.83
N VAL A 53 -9.58 33.08 27.01
CA VAL A 53 -10.44 32.50 28.06
C VAL A 53 -11.27 33.56 28.77
N VAL A 54 -12.30 33.11 29.49
CA VAL A 54 -13.11 33.90 30.43
C VAL A 54 -12.79 33.44 31.85
N ASN A 55 -12.38 34.37 32.73
CA ASN A 55 -12.22 34.08 34.16
C ASN A 55 -13.55 34.24 34.93
N ARG A 56 -13.60 33.82 36.20
CA ARG A 56 -14.81 33.92 37.05
C ARG A 56 -15.31 35.37 37.26
N LYS A 57 -14.50 36.38 36.90
CA LYS A 57 -14.83 37.81 36.98
C LYS A 57 -15.46 38.35 35.69
N GLY A 58 -15.79 37.47 34.72
CA GLY A 58 -16.35 37.87 33.42
C GLY A 58 -15.35 38.57 32.49
N GLN A 59 -14.05 38.53 32.80
CA GLN A 59 -13.00 39.19 32.02
C GLN A 59 -12.46 38.23 30.95
N VAL A 60 -12.36 38.71 29.71
CA VAL A 60 -11.81 37.96 28.58
C VAL A 60 -10.35 38.38 28.34
N GLY A 61 -9.46 37.40 28.21
CA GLY A 61 -8.06 37.68 27.86
C GLY A 61 -7.27 36.41 27.55
N PHE A 62 -5.99 36.57 27.26
CA PHE A 62 -5.10 35.49 26.85
C PHE A 62 -4.30 34.93 28.03
N ILE A 63 -4.14 33.60 28.06
CA ILE A 63 -3.30 32.88 29.03
C ILE A 63 -2.37 31.87 28.31
N PRO A 64 -1.19 31.54 28.86
CA PRO A 64 -0.26 30.59 28.23
C PRO A 64 -0.82 29.15 28.28
N SER A 65 -0.79 28.44 27.15
CA SER A 65 -1.34 27.08 27.06
C SER A 65 -0.58 26.02 27.86
N ASN A 66 0.65 26.31 28.28
CA ASN A 66 1.49 25.45 29.13
C ASN A 66 1.31 25.68 30.64
N TYR A 67 0.49 26.66 31.04
CA TYR A 67 0.17 26.96 32.45
C TYR A 67 -1.18 26.37 32.90
N ILE A 68 -1.84 25.58 32.05
CA ILE A 68 -3.20 25.08 32.27
C ILE A 68 -3.33 23.59 31.95
N ASN A 69 -4.28 22.95 32.63
CA ASN A 69 -4.77 21.61 32.33
C ASN A 69 -6.28 21.66 31.99
N LYS A 70 -6.76 20.68 31.22
CA LYS A 70 -8.19 20.42 31.08
C LYS A 70 -8.67 19.57 32.25
N ILE A 71 -9.80 19.94 32.83
CA ILE A 71 -10.51 19.15 33.85
C ILE A 71 -11.95 18.89 33.41
N GLN A 72 -12.49 17.73 33.75
CA GLN A 72 -13.93 17.49 33.73
C GLN A 72 -14.54 17.93 35.05
N VAL A 73 -15.61 18.72 35.00
CA VAL A 73 -16.36 19.20 36.16
C VAL A 73 -17.84 18.80 36.07
N PRO A 74 -18.55 18.68 37.21
CA PRO A 74 -20.00 18.50 37.21
C PRO A 74 -20.71 19.67 36.51
N PRO A 75 -21.83 19.45 35.79
CA PRO A 75 -22.58 20.52 35.12
C PRO A 75 -22.97 21.68 36.05
N SER A 76 -23.31 21.38 37.30
CA SER A 76 -23.64 22.37 38.34
C SER A 76 -22.50 23.39 38.60
N GLN A 77 -21.24 22.98 38.50
CA GLN A 77 -20.09 23.85 38.71
C GLN A 77 -19.89 24.83 37.55
N ILE A 78 -20.20 24.41 36.31
CA ILE A 78 -20.25 25.34 35.16
C ILE A 78 -21.41 26.32 35.30
N LEU A 79 -22.58 25.86 35.74
CA LEU A 79 -23.75 26.74 35.93
C LEU A 79 -23.51 27.79 37.03
N GLU A 80 -22.82 27.45 38.12
CA GLU A 80 -22.35 28.43 39.13
C GLU A 80 -21.36 29.44 38.53
N PHE A 81 -20.40 28.98 37.71
CA PHE A 81 -19.40 29.84 37.08
C PHE A 81 -20.02 30.80 36.05
N VAL A 82 -20.90 30.28 35.18
CA VAL A 82 -21.58 31.06 34.14
C VAL A 82 -22.54 32.07 34.75
N SER A 83 -23.37 31.67 35.73
CA SER A 83 -24.30 32.60 36.38
C SER A 83 -23.58 33.71 37.18
N ALA A 84 -22.40 33.43 37.74
CA ALA A 84 -21.54 34.48 38.32
C ALA A 84 -21.06 35.49 37.25
N CYS A 85 -20.66 35.03 36.06
CA CYS A 85 -20.26 35.89 34.96
C CYS A 85 -21.44 36.69 34.38
N GLU A 86 -22.61 36.05 34.19
CA GLU A 86 -23.85 36.68 33.73
C GLU A 86 -24.30 37.80 34.70
N LYS A 87 -24.16 37.58 36.02
CA LYS A 87 -24.46 38.59 37.04
C LYS A 87 -23.56 39.82 36.92
N ILE A 88 -22.24 39.63 36.79
CA ILE A 88 -21.28 40.74 36.66
C ILE A 88 -21.59 41.56 35.39
N LEU A 89 -21.86 40.89 34.26
CA LEU A 89 -22.25 41.56 33.00
C LEU A 89 -23.57 42.35 33.12
N ALA A 90 -24.51 41.88 33.95
CA ALA A 90 -25.76 42.58 34.24
C ALA A 90 -25.60 43.75 35.23
N GLU A 91 -24.57 43.74 36.08
CA GLU A 91 -24.22 44.84 36.98
C GLU A 91 -23.45 45.94 36.24
N GLU A 92 -22.48 45.59 35.38
CA GLU A 92 -21.78 46.53 34.50
C GLU A 92 -22.74 47.29 33.57
N ARG A 93 -23.75 46.61 33.00
CA ARG A 93 -24.80 47.24 32.18
C ARG A 93 -25.66 48.26 32.94
N LYS A 94 -25.69 48.25 34.27
CA LYS A 94 -26.39 49.25 35.08
C LYS A 94 -25.51 50.46 35.42
N SER A 95 -24.19 50.31 35.41
CA SER A 95 -23.25 51.41 35.59
C SER A 95 -22.86 52.13 34.29
N SER A 96 -22.96 51.45 33.14
CA SER A 96 -22.52 51.96 31.84
C SER A 96 -23.71 52.16 30.90
N GLY A 97 -24.21 53.40 30.81
CA GLY A 97 -25.39 53.74 30.00
C GLY A 97 -25.21 53.49 28.50
N ASP A 98 -26.12 52.70 27.92
CA ASP A 98 -26.43 52.44 26.50
C ASP A 98 -25.28 52.14 25.49
N SER A 99 -24.02 52.12 25.93
CA SER A 99 -22.84 51.92 25.09
C SER A 99 -22.20 50.53 25.30
N VAL A 100 -23.01 49.48 25.15
CA VAL A 100 -22.54 48.08 25.27
C VAL A 100 -21.66 47.72 24.07
N SER A 101 -20.38 47.41 24.30
CA SER A 101 -19.46 47.03 23.23
C SER A 101 -19.80 45.66 22.62
N HIS A 102 -19.50 45.49 21.32
CA HIS A 102 -19.78 44.27 20.56
C HIS A 102 -19.20 43.01 21.24
N ASP A 103 -17.97 43.10 21.72
CA ASP A 103 -17.27 42.03 22.46
C ASP A 103 -18.06 41.53 23.68
N ARG A 104 -18.76 42.43 24.40
CA ARG A 104 -19.61 42.07 25.56
C ARG A 104 -20.93 41.43 25.15
N ILE A 105 -21.44 41.74 23.96
CA ILE A 105 -22.64 41.09 23.40
C ILE A 105 -22.31 39.66 22.98
N ASP A 106 -21.18 39.44 22.32
CA ASP A 106 -20.75 38.10 21.89
C ASP A 106 -20.33 37.23 23.08
N LEU A 107 -19.71 37.81 24.10
CA LEU A 107 -19.44 37.13 25.37
C LEU A 107 -20.73 36.61 26.03
N ALA A 108 -21.80 37.41 26.06
CA ALA A 108 -23.08 36.98 26.60
C ALA A 108 -23.67 35.81 25.79
N LYS A 109 -23.65 35.87 24.45
CA LYS A 109 -24.10 34.75 23.58
C LYS A 109 -23.33 33.46 23.87
N HIS A 110 -22.00 33.55 24.01
CA HIS A 110 -21.14 32.40 24.28
C HIS A 110 -21.43 31.76 25.64
N LEU A 111 -21.57 32.58 26.68
CA LEU A 111 -21.92 32.11 28.03
C LEU A 111 -23.29 31.42 28.05
N SER A 112 -24.32 32.00 27.44
CA SER A 112 -25.66 31.37 27.38
C SER A 112 -25.69 30.09 26.51
N SER A 113 -24.80 29.95 25.52
CA SER A 113 -24.64 28.71 24.75
C SER A 113 -24.07 27.58 25.62
N ILE A 114 -23.00 27.84 26.38
CA ILE A 114 -22.41 26.88 27.32
C ILE A 114 -23.40 26.53 28.45
N ARG A 115 -24.16 27.51 28.91
CA ARG A 115 -25.24 27.30 29.90
C ARG A 115 -26.25 26.26 29.42
N LYS A 116 -26.76 26.41 28.19
CA LYS A 116 -27.73 25.49 27.58
C LYS A 116 -27.18 24.07 27.49
N GLN A 117 -25.92 23.91 27.07
CA GLN A 117 -25.24 22.61 27.01
C GLN A 117 -25.13 21.94 28.39
N ALA A 118 -24.79 22.70 29.44
CA ALA A 118 -24.73 22.17 30.81
C ALA A 118 -26.12 21.83 31.38
N GLU A 119 -27.15 22.61 31.08
CA GLU A 119 -28.54 22.34 31.47
C GLU A 119 -29.11 21.08 30.77
N GLU A 120 -28.74 20.79 29.52
CA GLU A 120 -29.11 19.57 28.78
C GLU A 120 -28.45 18.31 29.35
N ILE A 121 -27.16 18.38 29.72
CA ILE A 121 -26.42 17.28 30.37
C ILE A 121 -26.95 17.03 31.80
N GLN A 122 -27.45 18.06 32.49
CA GLN A 122 -28.07 17.91 33.81
C GLN A 122 -29.48 17.29 33.75
N GLN A 123 -30.24 17.49 32.66
CA GLN A 123 -31.58 16.90 32.52
C GLN A 123 -31.51 15.39 32.24
N THR A 124 -30.67 14.96 31.29
CA THR A 124 -30.52 13.54 30.90
C THR A 124 -30.18 12.64 32.10
N SER A 125 -29.31 13.11 33.00
CA SER A 125 -28.83 12.38 34.18
C SER A 125 -29.85 12.25 35.33
N THR A 126 -31.02 12.89 35.27
CA THR A 126 -32.07 12.78 36.31
C THR A 126 -33.21 11.80 35.98
N SER A 127 -33.33 11.36 34.73
CA SER A 127 -34.44 10.54 34.25
C SER A 127 -34.42 9.07 34.70
N HIS A 128 -33.26 8.52 35.06
CA HIS A 128 -33.06 7.08 35.33
C HIS A 128 -33.54 6.57 36.71
N LYS A 129 -34.49 7.25 37.35
CA LYS A 129 -35.06 6.83 38.64
C LYS A 129 -36.59 6.89 38.66
N HIS A 130 -37.25 5.92 38.01
CA HIS A 130 -38.38 5.16 38.56
C HIS A 130 -38.89 4.12 37.55
N GLY A 131 -38.93 2.85 37.96
CA GLY A 131 -39.60 1.75 37.24
C GLY A 131 -40.09 0.71 38.26
N PRO A 132 -41.22 0.02 38.00
CA PRO A 132 -41.80 -0.93 38.96
C PRO A 132 -41.01 -2.26 39.02
N PRO A 133 -41.09 -3.01 40.14
CA PRO A 133 -40.43 -4.30 40.30
C PRO A 133 -41.14 -5.43 39.51
N PRO A 134 -40.43 -6.52 39.18
CA PRO A 134 -41.00 -7.67 38.47
C PRO A 134 -41.84 -8.58 39.38
N PRO A 135 -42.85 -9.30 38.84
CA PRO A 135 -43.51 -10.40 39.53
C PRO A 135 -42.63 -11.66 39.55
N ALA A 136 -42.86 -12.57 40.51
CA ALA A 136 -42.10 -13.80 40.70
C ALA A 136 -42.95 -15.06 40.52
N ASP A 137 -42.29 -16.14 40.11
CA ASP A 137 -42.59 -17.58 40.23
C ASP A 137 -44.02 -18.12 40.01
N PHE A 138 -44.13 -19.14 39.14
CA PHE A 138 -44.56 -20.48 39.57
C PHE A 138 -44.22 -21.57 38.52
N SER A 139 -44.11 -22.82 38.99
CA SER A 139 -43.88 -24.07 38.22
C SER A 139 -44.09 -25.26 39.17
N PRO A 140 -44.17 -26.53 38.71
CA PRO A 140 -44.58 -27.09 37.40
C PRO A 140 -45.72 -28.13 37.54
N ASP A 141 -46.20 -28.76 36.45
CA ASP A 141 -46.47 -30.22 36.44
C ASP A 141 -46.56 -30.85 35.02
N ARG A 142 -46.80 -32.17 34.97
CA ARG A 142 -46.61 -33.13 33.86
C ARG A 142 -47.88 -33.46 33.06
N GLY A 143 -47.74 -34.04 31.85
CA GLY A 143 -48.72 -35.02 31.34
C GLY A 143 -48.84 -35.25 29.83
N ASN A 144 -48.34 -36.41 29.36
CA ASN A 144 -48.81 -37.26 28.24
C ASN A 144 -49.12 -36.72 26.81
N SER A 145 -48.69 -37.55 25.83
CA SER A 145 -49.21 -37.68 24.45
C SER A 145 -50.30 -38.80 24.40
N PRO A 146 -50.92 -39.24 23.26
CA PRO A 146 -50.62 -38.93 21.84
C PRO A 146 -51.83 -38.81 20.86
N ALA A 147 -51.49 -38.57 19.58
CA ALA A 147 -52.19 -38.97 18.33
C ALA A 147 -53.58 -38.41 17.94
N THR A 148 -53.71 -37.97 16.67
CA THR A 148 -54.61 -38.53 15.61
C THR A 148 -54.55 -37.67 14.32
N THR A 149 -54.76 -38.29 13.15
CA THR A 149 -54.92 -37.69 11.79
C THR A 149 -56.13 -38.37 11.10
N PRO A 150 -56.61 -38.06 9.86
CA PRO A 150 -56.20 -37.08 8.83
C PRO A 150 -57.39 -36.24 8.25
N HIS A 151 -57.44 -36.03 6.91
CA HIS A 151 -58.46 -35.34 6.07
C HIS A 151 -58.32 -33.79 5.90
N SER A 152 -58.63 -33.14 4.76
CA SER A 152 -58.78 -33.56 3.34
C SER A 152 -58.82 -32.33 2.38
N VAL A 153 -58.51 -32.50 1.08
CA VAL A 153 -58.52 -31.44 0.01
C VAL A 153 -59.91 -31.30 -0.66
N PRO A 154 -60.26 -30.19 -1.38
CA PRO A 154 -60.01 -30.08 -2.83
C PRO A 154 -59.78 -28.63 -3.41
N CYS A 155 -59.71 -28.50 -4.75
CA CYS A 155 -59.07 -27.41 -5.52
C CYS A 155 -59.96 -26.28 -6.11
N GLY A 156 -59.32 -25.18 -6.57
CA GLY A 156 -59.74 -24.33 -7.72
C GLY A 156 -59.92 -22.81 -7.44
N ALA A 157 -59.69 -21.86 -8.36
CA ALA A 157 -58.99 -21.87 -9.67
C ALA A 157 -58.70 -20.42 -10.21
N VAL A 158 -57.54 -20.21 -10.87
CA VAL A 158 -57.27 -19.49 -12.18
C VAL A 158 -58.00 -18.14 -12.45
N PRO A 159 -57.31 -17.00 -12.80
CA PRO A 159 -56.56 -16.87 -14.06
C PRO A 159 -55.26 -16.03 -14.04
N ALA A 160 -54.56 -15.97 -15.19
CA ALA A 160 -53.24 -15.32 -15.34
C ALA A 160 -53.07 -14.53 -16.65
N ILE A 161 -52.42 -13.35 -16.53
CA ILE A 161 -51.78 -12.49 -17.55
C ILE A 161 -50.71 -11.68 -16.78
N GLY A 162 -49.48 -11.38 -17.22
CA GLY A 162 -48.71 -11.73 -18.43
C GLY A 162 -47.27 -11.16 -18.30
N GLY A 163 -46.31 -11.59 -19.12
CA GLY A 163 -44.91 -11.12 -19.07
C GLY A 163 -44.50 -10.14 -20.20
N PRO A 164 -43.19 -9.86 -20.42
CA PRO A 164 -42.02 -10.38 -19.71
C PRO A 164 -40.99 -9.28 -19.28
N ALA A 165 -39.75 -9.69 -18.95
CA ALA A 165 -38.68 -8.85 -18.41
C ALA A 165 -38.07 -7.81 -19.38
N ALA A 166 -37.44 -6.77 -18.83
CA ALA A 166 -36.61 -5.80 -19.54
C ALA A 166 -35.19 -5.78 -18.96
N LEU A 167 -34.18 -5.85 -19.84
CA LEU A 167 -32.75 -5.85 -19.51
C LEU A 167 -32.07 -4.79 -20.38
N LEU A 168 -31.68 -3.66 -19.80
CA LEU A 168 -31.22 -2.49 -20.55
C LEU A 168 -29.69 -2.39 -20.64
N LYS A 169 -29.19 -2.39 -21.87
CA LYS A 169 -27.85 -1.92 -22.25
C LYS A 169 -27.98 -0.56 -22.95
N PHE A 170 -27.08 0.37 -22.64
CA PHE A 170 -26.71 1.51 -23.47
C PHE A 170 -25.18 1.70 -23.35
N GLY A 171 -24.44 2.11 -24.38
CA GLY A 171 -24.82 2.26 -25.79
C GLY A 171 -23.67 2.85 -26.60
N GLN A 172 -23.25 2.21 -27.69
CA GLN A 172 -22.26 2.74 -28.63
C GLN A 172 -22.95 3.48 -29.79
N SER A 173 -22.38 4.62 -30.20
CA SER A 173 -22.85 5.37 -31.37
C SER A 173 -22.31 4.77 -32.68
N LYS A 174 -22.98 5.06 -33.80
CA LYS A 174 -22.63 4.55 -35.14
C LYS A 174 -22.10 5.66 -36.04
N TYR A 175 -21.10 5.31 -36.84
CA TYR A 175 -20.91 5.90 -38.17
C TYR A 175 -21.06 4.81 -39.24
N SER A 176 -21.38 5.22 -40.47
CA SER A 176 -21.81 4.34 -41.56
C SER A 176 -20.81 4.29 -42.72
N ALA A 177 -20.65 3.11 -43.30
CA ALA A 177 -20.06 2.89 -44.62
C ALA A 177 -20.71 1.64 -45.25
N SER A 178 -20.67 1.51 -46.59
CA SER A 178 -21.38 0.47 -47.35
C SER A 178 -20.50 -0.09 -48.47
N ALA A 179 -20.36 -1.41 -48.58
CA ALA A 179 -20.00 -2.13 -49.82
C ALA A 179 -20.18 -3.66 -49.76
N GLY A 180 -21.04 -4.19 -50.63
CA GLY A 180 -20.83 -5.35 -51.53
C GLY A 180 -20.12 -6.66 -51.12
N ASN A 181 -20.94 -7.71 -50.89
CA ASN A 181 -20.82 -9.09 -51.44
C ASN A 181 -19.53 -9.97 -51.30
N LYS A 182 -19.68 -11.10 -50.58
CA LYS A 182 -19.32 -12.52 -50.94
C LYS A 182 -17.82 -12.85 -51.19
N THR A 183 -17.26 -14.04 -50.88
CA THR A 183 -17.82 -15.40 -51.00
C THR A 183 -17.02 -16.47 -50.19
N LYS A 184 -17.72 -17.47 -49.61
CA LYS A 184 -17.32 -18.86 -49.22
C LYS A 184 -15.97 -19.21 -48.51
N THR A 185 -16.11 -20.02 -47.46
CA THR A 185 -15.18 -20.96 -46.78
C THR A 185 -14.79 -22.17 -47.67
N PRO A 186 -13.71 -22.99 -47.41
CA PRO A 186 -13.46 -23.74 -46.14
C PRO A 186 -11.99 -23.94 -45.69
N SER A 187 -11.80 -24.76 -44.64
CA SER A 187 -10.58 -24.92 -43.82
C SER A 187 -9.63 -26.08 -44.20
N PRO A 188 -8.33 -26.00 -43.86
CA PRO A 188 -7.45 -27.13 -43.48
C PRO A 188 -7.37 -27.26 -41.94
N VAL A 189 -7.16 -28.41 -41.26
CA VAL A 189 -6.42 -29.67 -41.50
C VAL A 189 -4.92 -29.59 -41.15
N VAL A 190 -4.48 -30.49 -40.25
CA VAL A 190 -3.15 -30.54 -39.61
C VAL A 190 -2.24 -31.61 -40.24
N PRO A 191 -0.92 -31.35 -40.40
CA PRO A 191 0.07 -32.40 -40.68
C PRO A 191 1.10 -32.61 -39.55
N ARG A 192 1.47 -33.89 -39.32
CA ARG A 192 2.67 -34.35 -38.59
C ARG A 192 3.62 -35.06 -39.57
N ARG A 193 4.94 -34.87 -39.45
CA ARG A 193 6.07 -35.77 -39.83
C ARG A 193 7.39 -35.09 -39.40
N HIS A 194 8.30 -35.75 -38.65
CA HIS A 194 9.26 -36.82 -38.99
C HIS A 194 10.56 -36.32 -39.68
N SER A 195 11.63 -37.13 -39.60
CA SER A 195 13.01 -36.67 -39.36
C SER A 195 14.09 -37.37 -40.21
N SER A 196 15.07 -36.61 -40.72
CA SER A 196 16.40 -37.03 -41.27
C SER A 196 17.08 -35.82 -41.96
N LEU A 197 18.39 -35.77 -42.27
CA LEU A 197 19.67 -36.09 -41.60
C LEU A 197 20.82 -35.65 -42.57
N ASP A 198 22.09 -35.65 -42.12
CA ASP A 198 23.36 -35.51 -42.89
C ASP A 198 23.64 -34.16 -43.62
N GLU A 199 24.88 -33.68 -43.83
CA GLU A 199 26.22 -33.80 -43.16
C GLU A 199 26.74 -32.34 -42.97
N CYS A 200 27.96 -31.90 -42.63
CA CYS A 200 29.35 -32.39 -42.42
C CYS A 200 29.92 -31.51 -41.27
N GLY A 201 30.86 -31.89 -40.39
CA GLY A 201 32.23 -32.34 -40.62
C GLY A 201 33.17 -31.14 -40.86
N ARG A 202 34.28 -30.93 -40.13
CA ARG A 202 35.02 -31.70 -39.10
C ARG A 202 35.58 -30.67 -38.05
N ARG A 203 36.45 -30.89 -37.05
CA ARG A 203 37.47 -31.91 -36.68
C ARG A 203 37.73 -31.75 -35.15
N SER A 204 37.79 -32.80 -34.32
CA SER A 204 38.99 -33.46 -33.73
C SER A 204 39.88 -32.63 -32.79
N GLN A 205 40.45 -33.11 -31.67
CA GLN A 205 40.73 -34.50 -31.23
C GLN A 205 40.60 -34.69 -29.70
N GLN A 206 40.21 -35.90 -29.27
CA GLN A 206 40.67 -36.59 -28.06
C GLN A 206 40.77 -38.08 -28.39
N SER A 207 41.60 -38.85 -27.68
CA SER A 207 41.96 -40.23 -28.04
C SER A 207 41.95 -41.20 -26.85
N ASN A 208 41.18 -42.28 -26.95
CA ASN A 208 41.23 -43.42 -26.06
C ASN A 208 42.37 -44.38 -26.43
N ASN A 209 42.66 -45.33 -25.54
CA ASN A 209 43.10 -46.68 -25.91
C ASN A 209 42.22 -47.70 -25.15
N ALA A 210 42.12 -48.93 -25.66
CA ALA A 210 41.27 -50.00 -25.15
C ALA A 210 42.06 -51.32 -25.01
N PHE A 211 41.46 -52.38 -24.43
CA PHE A 211 41.17 -53.65 -25.15
C PHE A 211 40.54 -54.74 -24.24
N HIS A 212 40.00 -55.75 -24.92
CA HIS A 212 39.38 -57.04 -24.55
C HIS A 212 40.23 -57.98 -23.63
N ASP A 213 39.77 -59.14 -23.08
CA ASP A 213 38.50 -59.90 -23.21
C ASP A 213 38.14 -60.83 -21.99
N ASN A 214 37.00 -61.53 -22.13
CA ASN A 214 36.31 -62.58 -21.33
C ASN A 214 36.97 -64.00 -21.29
N PRO A 215 36.36 -65.10 -20.74
CA PRO A 215 35.28 -65.31 -19.72
C PRO A 215 35.51 -66.48 -18.70
N ALA A 216 34.51 -66.78 -17.84
CA ALA A 216 33.87 -68.12 -17.60
C ALA A 216 33.72 -68.66 -16.14
N ASN A 217 32.50 -69.16 -15.83
CA ASN A 217 32.08 -70.08 -14.73
C ASN A 217 32.42 -69.71 -13.25
N GLY A 218 31.71 -70.21 -12.21
CA GLY A 218 30.45 -70.97 -12.15
C GLY A 218 30.38 -71.97 -10.97
N VAL A 219 29.21 -72.06 -10.31
CA VAL A 219 28.72 -73.17 -9.44
C VAL A 219 29.15 -73.23 -7.95
N ALA A 220 28.14 -73.57 -7.12
CA ALA A 220 28.14 -74.20 -5.78
C ALA A 220 28.47 -73.42 -4.49
N SER A 221 27.57 -73.62 -3.52
CA SER A 221 27.78 -73.52 -2.07
C SER A 221 28.56 -74.73 -1.54
N SER A 222 29.41 -74.52 -0.54
CA SER A 222 29.40 -75.30 0.71
C SER A 222 30.26 -74.61 1.78
N ALA A 223 29.95 -74.86 3.05
CA ALA A 223 30.81 -74.49 4.18
C ALA A 223 31.77 -75.63 4.51
N ASP A 224 32.88 -75.33 5.21
CA ASP A 224 33.15 -75.99 6.50
C ASP A 224 34.17 -75.20 7.38
N SER A 225 34.14 -75.49 8.69
CA SER A 225 35.15 -75.46 9.77
C SER A 225 36.53 -74.75 9.67
N LEU A 226 37.23 -74.34 10.76
CA LEU A 226 36.89 -74.00 12.18
C LEU A 226 38.19 -73.57 12.92
N SER A 227 38.26 -72.45 13.65
CA SER A 227 39.22 -72.26 14.77
C SER A 227 39.02 -70.98 15.62
N THR A 228 38.26 -71.14 16.70
CA THR A 228 38.47 -70.63 18.07
C THR A 228 39.57 -69.57 18.36
N SER A 229 39.16 -68.40 18.87
CA SER A 229 39.68 -67.83 20.14
C SER A 229 38.71 -66.81 20.74
N VAL A 230 38.40 -66.90 22.03
CA VAL A 230 37.44 -66.02 22.72
C VAL A 230 38.16 -64.85 23.41
N SER A 231 37.67 -63.64 23.15
CA SER A 231 37.75 -62.50 24.08
C SER A 231 36.42 -61.74 24.05
N GLN A 232 35.77 -61.66 25.22
CA GLN A 232 34.78 -60.62 25.52
C GLN A 232 35.55 -59.30 25.81
N SER A 233 34.97 -58.10 25.76
CA SER A 233 33.57 -57.73 26.02
C SER A 233 33.08 -56.50 25.20
N ASP A 234 31.83 -56.14 25.48
CA ASP A 234 31.22 -54.81 25.28
C ASP A 234 30.92 -54.34 23.85
N SER A 235 29.72 -54.73 23.41
CA SER A 235 28.95 -54.08 22.37
C SER A 235 28.71 -52.59 22.68
N ILE A 236 29.33 -51.71 21.89
CA ILE A 236 28.76 -50.36 21.67
C ILE A 236 27.78 -50.49 20.51
N LEU A 237 26.53 -50.11 20.75
CA LEU A 237 25.53 -50.01 19.69
C LEU A 237 25.95 -48.89 18.72
N GLU A 238 26.13 -49.21 17.44
CA GLU A 238 26.02 -48.18 16.40
C GLU A 238 24.58 -47.68 16.41
N THR A 239 24.35 -46.54 17.06
CA THR A 239 23.06 -45.85 17.06
C THR A 239 22.76 -45.38 15.65
N CYS A 240 22.12 -46.25 14.86
CA CYS A 240 21.70 -45.98 13.49
C CYS A 240 20.55 -44.97 13.52
N TRP A 241 20.91 -43.69 13.64
CA TRP A 241 19.96 -42.60 13.71
C TRP A 241 19.12 -42.52 12.42
N PRO A 242 17.81 -42.26 12.51
CA PRO A 242 16.97 -42.10 11.33
C PRO A 242 17.40 -40.87 10.51
N SER A 243 17.41 -41.02 9.18
CA SER A 243 17.66 -39.91 8.26
C SER A 243 16.52 -38.88 8.35
N VAL A 244 16.85 -37.67 8.78
CA VAL A 244 15.91 -36.54 8.80
C VAL A 244 15.73 -36.01 7.39
N ASP A 245 14.51 -36.11 6.89
CA ASP A 245 14.14 -35.67 5.53
C ASP A 245 13.62 -34.22 5.48
N GLY A 246 13.67 -33.62 4.29
CA GLY A 246 13.12 -32.29 3.97
C GLY A 246 11.70 -32.08 4.48
N ILE A 247 10.84 -33.10 4.36
CA ILE A 247 9.44 -33.04 4.80
C ILE A 247 9.34 -32.93 6.33
N GLN A 248 10.18 -33.64 7.08
CA GLN A 248 10.16 -33.64 8.55
C GLN A 248 10.63 -32.29 9.11
N ALA A 249 11.68 -31.71 8.52
CA ALA A 249 12.14 -30.37 8.87
C ALA A 249 11.04 -29.31 8.64
N TYR A 250 10.33 -29.40 7.50
CA TYR A 250 9.23 -28.50 7.19
C TYR A 250 8.03 -28.68 8.13
N GLN A 251 7.72 -29.92 8.56
CA GLN A 251 6.69 -30.20 9.57
C GLN A 251 7.02 -29.60 10.93
N ILE A 252 8.28 -29.66 11.39
CA ILE A 252 8.72 -29.02 12.64
C ILE A 252 8.54 -27.50 12.57
N LEU A 253 8.91 -26.87 11.44
CA LEU A 253 8.70 -25.43 11.22
C LEU A 253 7.22 -25.04 11.26
N GLN A 254 6.36 -25.83 10.63
CA GLN A 254 4.90 -25.61 10.63
C GLN A 254 4.27 -25.79 12.02
N GLU A 255 4.71 -26.78 12.81
CA GLU A 255 4.18 -26.99 14.16
C GLU A 255 4.66 -25.90 15.14
N VAL A 256 5.92 -25.46 15.04
CA VAL A 256 6.41 -24.28 15.79
C VAL A 256 5.62 -23.03 15.42
N ARG A 257 5.41 -22.76 14.12
CA ARG A 257 4.58 -21.63 13.66
C ARG A 257 3.16 -21.69 14.22
N LYS A 258 2.51 -22.87 14.14
CA LYS A 258 1.14 -23.13 14.62
C LYS A 258 0.97 -22.86 16.12
N HIS A 259 1.99 -23.09 16.95
CA HIS A 259 1.92 -22.86 18.41
C HIS A 259 2.53 -21.54 18.89
N THR A 260 3.31 -20.82 18.06
CA THR A 260 3.96 -19.56 18.44
C THR A 260 3.43 -18.32 17.71
N SER A 261 2.69 -18.50 16.62
CA SER A 261 2.23 -17.42 15.70
C SER A 261 3.36 -16.56 15.09
N LEU A 262 4.62 -17.00 15.17
CA LEU A 262 5.77 -16.36 14.51
C LEU A 262 5.64 -16.45 12.98
N SER A 263 6.22 -15.49 12.24
CA SER A 263 6.33 -15.61 10.78
C SER A 263 7.15 -16.84 10.38
N HIS A 264 7.05 -17.28 9.13
CA HIS A 264 7.80 -18.43 8.62
C HIS A 264 9.30 -18.28 8.86
N ASP A 265 9.89 -17.12 8.54
CA ASP A 265 11.30 -16.83 8.82
C ASP A 265 11.62 -16.72 10.32
N HIS A 266 10.76 -16.13 11.14
CA HIS A 266 10.99 -16.10 12.60
C HIS A 266 10.91 -17.50 13.21
N SER A 267 10.05 -18.38 12.68
CA SER A 267 9.97 -19.80 13.07
C SER A 267 11.25 -20.55 12.65
N ARG A 268 11.76 -20.28 11.44
CA ARG A 268 13.03 -20.81 10.92
C ARG A 268 14.22 -20.37 11.76
N ILE A 269 14.28 -19.09 12.13
CA ILE A 269 15.29 -18.54 13.04
C ILE A 269 15.18 -19.20 14.42
N ALA A 270 13.98 -19.26 15.02
CA ALA A 270 13.77 -19.87 16.33
C ALA A 270 14.22 -21.35 16.38
N VAL A 271 13.85 -22.15 15.37
CA VAL A 271 14.29 -23.56 15.27
C VAL A 271 15.81 -23.64 15.07
N SER A 272 16.40 -22.82 14.20
CA SER A 272 17.86 -22.82 13.98
C SER A 272 18.66 -22.45 15.24
N VAL A 273 18.18 -21.49 16.05
CA VAL A 273 18.81 -21.09 17.32
C VAL A 273 18.72 -22.23 18.35
N VAL A 274 17.55 -22.85 18.51
CA VAL A 274 17.37 -24.00 19.42
C VAL A 274 18.26 -25.18 19.01
N LEU A 275 18.33 -25.50 17.71
CA LEU A 275 19.20 -26.57 17.21
C LEU A 275 20.69 -26.25 17.37
N SER A 276 21.11 -25.00 17.16
CA SER A 276 22.49 -24.56 17.37
C SER A 276 22.91 -24.67 18.84
N GLU A 277 22.03 -24.29 19.77
CA GLU A 277 22.31 -24.40 21.20
C GLU A 277 22.28 -25.86 21.69
N LEU A 278 21.40 -26.70 21.14
CA LEU A 278 21.43 -28.15 21.36
C LEU A 278 22.73 -28.78 20.82
N GLN A 279 23.20 -28.39 19.63
CA GLN A 279 24.49 -28.81 19.09
C GLN A 279 25.65 -28.38 20.02
N ARG A 280 25.60 -27.16 20.57
CA ARG A 280 26.59 -26.64 21.53
C ARG A 280 26.62 -27.43 22.85
N ILE A 281 25.47 -27.94 23.29
CA ILE A 281 25.34 -28.72 24.54
C ILE A 281 25.72 -30.20 24.34
N LEU A 282 25.35 -30.80 23.21
CA LEU A 282 25.55 -32.23 22.92
C LEU A 282 26.89 -32.55 22.23
N GLY A 283 27.48 -31.57 21.56
CA GLY A 283 28.68 -31.72 20.72
C GLY A 283 28.35 -32.33 19.35
N SER A 284 28.87 -31.73 18.27
CA SER A 284 28.57 -32.15 16.88
C SER A 284 28.90 -33.61 16.56
N ALA A 285 29.83 -34.24 17.29
CA ALA A 285 30.20 -35.63 17.10
C ALA A 285 29.15 -36.66 17.61
N THR A 286 28.15 -36.24 18.40
CA THR A 286 27.21 -37.19 19.05
C THR A 286 25.87 -37.35 18.33
N CYS A 287 25.40 -36.31 17.62
CA CYS A 287 24.05 -36.24 17.06
C CYS A 287 24.00 -35.77 15.57
N PRO A 288 24.46 -36.59 14.60
CA PRO A 288 24.35 -36.28 13.17
C PRO A 288 22.96 -35.82 12.66
N PRO A 289 21.81 -36.30 13.21
CA PRO A 289 20.49 -35.78 12.83
C PRO A 289 20.27 -34.30 13.15
N VAL A 290 20.87 -33.79 14.24
CA VAL A 290 20.74 -32.38 14.64
C VAL A 290 21.52 -31.50 13.67
N ASP A 291 22.74 -31.91 13.31
CA ASP A 291 23.57 -31.24 12.32
C ASP A 291 22.91 -31.24 10.92
N ASN A 292 22.31 -32.37 10.51
CA ASN A 292 21.56 -32.46 9.25
C ASN A 292 20.32 -31.56 9.25
N LEU A 293 19.51 -31.60 10.32
CA LEU A 293 18.33 -30.75 10.47
C LEU A 293 18.70 -29.25 10.54
N LEU A 294 19.79 -28.90 11.22
CA LEU A 294 20.29 -27.53 11.30
C LEU A 294 20.76 -27.03 9.93
N ASN A 295 21.52 -27.84 9.18
CA ASN A 295 21.94 -27.50 7.80
C ASN A 295 20.74 -27.30 6.86
N LEU A 296 19.70 -28.11 7.03
CA LEU A 296 18.46 -28.09 6.26
C LEU A 296 17.60 -26.86 6.58
N VAL A 297 17.41 -26.53 7.87
CA VAL A 297 16.62 -25.38 8.34
C VAL A 297 17.35 -24.03 8.20
N SER A 298 18.69 -24.02 8.24
CA SER A 298 19.49 -22.82 7.98
C SER A 298 19.38 -22.35 6.53
N ARG A 299 19.12 -23.30 5.61
CA ARG A 299 18.79 -23.02 4.20
C ARG A 299 17.29 -22.75 4.05
N THR A 300 16.89 -22.22 2.91
CA THR A 300 15.47 -22.15 2.53
C THR A 300 14.97 -23.54 2.19
N VAL A 301 14.27 -24.19 3.12
CA VAL A 301 13.65 -25.50 2.91
C VAL A 301 12.62 -25.40 1.77
N PRO A 302 12.76 -26.14 0.66
CA PRO A 302 11.78 -26.10 -0.42
C PRO A 302 10.44 -26.66 0.06
N THR A 303 9.37 -25.87 -0.09
CA THR A 303 8.02 -26.21 0.35
C THR A 303 7.54 -27.50 -0.33
N PRO A 304 7.34 -28.63 0.40
CA PRO A 304 6.98 -29.89 -0.25
C PRO A 304 5.55 -29.82 -0.78
N HIS A 305 5.32 -30.19 -2.05
CA HIS A 305 4.00 -30.05 -2.69
C HIS A 305 2.85 -30.72 -1.91
N ALA A 306 3.10 -31.87 -1.27
CA ALA A 306 2.12 -32.57 -0.43
C ALA A 306 1.67 -31.80 0.84
N VAL A 307 2.38 -30.73 1.21
CA VAL A 307 2.08 -29.89 2.38
C VAL A 307 1.40 -28.56 2.01
N LEU A 308 1.38 -28.19 0.72
CA LEU A 308 0.79 -26.92 0.26
C LEU A 308 -0.70 -26.81 0.63
N GLU A 309 -1.51 -27.81 0.29
CA GLU A 309 -2.95 -27.86 0.59
C GLU A 309 -3.24 -28.19 2.07
N SER A 310 -2.42 -29.04 2.68
CA SER A 310 -2.68 -29.60 4.02
C SER A 310 -2.19 -28.73 5.18
N SER A 311 -1.39 -27.70 4.92
CA SER A 311 -0.92 -26.73 5.93
C SER A 311 -2.06 -26.00 6.65
N LEU A 312 -1.75 -25.37 7.79
CA LEU A 312 -2.70 -24.55 8.54
C LEU A 312 -3.00 -23.24 7.80
N ASP A 313 -1.95 -22.55 7.35
CA ASP A 313 -2.03 -21.28 6.62
C ASP A 313 -2.90 -21.39 5.35
N SER A 314 -2.71 -22.45 4.57
CA SER A 314 -3.46 -22.67 3.33
C SER A 314 -4.96 -22.78 3.58
N ARG A 315 -5.36 -23.64 4.52
CA ARG A 315 -6.77 -23.86 4.87
C ARG A 315 -7.41 -22.61 5.48
N ARG A 316 -6.69 -21.86 6.31
CA ARG A 316 -7.16 -20.60 6.90
C ARG A 316 -7.32 -19.49 5.86
N LEU A 317 -6.33 -19.32 4.99
CA LEU A 317 -6.37 -18.36 3.88
C LEU A 317 -7.51 -18.68 2.91
N HIS A 318 -7.64 -19.94 2.48
CA HIS A 318 -8.72 -20.39 1.61
C HIS A 318 -10.10 -20.17 2.25
N LEU A 319 -10.27 -20.49 3.54
CA LEU A 319 -11.50 -20.23 4.28
C LEU A 319 -11.85 -18.74 4.27
N ALA A 320 -10.96 -17.86 4.75
CA ALA A 320 -11.21 -16.42 4.84
C ALA A 320 -11.47 -15.77 3.47
N LEU A 321 -10.75 -16.19 2.42
CA LEU A 321 -11.01 -15.77 1.04
C LEU A 321 -12.38 -16.26 0.52
N SER A 322 -12.80 -17.46 0.91
CA SER A 322 -14.12 -18.01 0.53
C SER A 322 -15.27 -17.30 1.24
N GLU A 323 -15.16 -16.99 2.53
CA GLU A 323 -16.19 -16.23 3.26
C GLU A 323 -16.30 -14.80 2.74
N LEU A 324 -15.17 -14.12 2.50
CA LEU A 324 -15.16 -12.79 1.87
C LEU A 324 -15.79 -12.80 0.46
N THR A 325 -15.63 -13.89 -0.29
CA THR A 325 -16.30 -14.06 -1.60
C THR A 325 -17.81 -14.21 -1.43
N LYS A 326 -18.29 -14.95 -0.42
CA LYS A 326 -19.73 -15.03 -0.10
C LYS A 326 -20.31 -13.67 0.32
N CYS A 327 -19.59 -12.89 1.14
CA CYS A 327 -20.00 -11.54 1.52
C CYS A 327 -20.13 -10.58 0.32
N LYS A 328 -19.30 -10.74 -0.73
CA LYS A 328 -19.46 -10.02 -2.00
C LYS A 328 -20.73 -10.47 -2.74
N ASP A 329 -20.97 -11.77 -2.83
CA ASP A 329 -22.07 -12.30 -3.65
C ASP A 329 -23.45 -12.20 -2.96
N ASP A 330 -23.49 -11.95 -1.65
CA ASP A 330 -24.71 -11.55 -0.93
C ASP A 330 -25.22 -10.17 -1.43
N GLN A 331 -26.42 -10.18 -2.02
CA GLN A 331 -27.09 -8.99 -2.52
C GLN A 331 -28.02 -8.35 -1.47
N GLN A 332 -28.34 -9.04 -0.37
CA GLN A 332 -29.27 -8.62 0.66
C GLN A 332 -28.58 -7.82 1.78
N GLN A 333 -27.35 -8.17 2.16
CA GLN A 333 -26.56 -7.42 3.16
C GLN A 333 -26.41 -5.92 2.83
N ARG A 334 -26.47 -5.57 1.54
CA ARG A 334 -26.25 -4.21 0.99
C ARG A 334 -27.23 -3.13 1.46
N SER A 335 -28.30 -3.48 2.17
CA SER A 335 -29.35 -2.51 2.54
C SER A 335 -29.80 -2.48 4.01
N TRP A 336 -29.56 -3.52 4.83
CA TRP A 336 -30.09 -3.57 6.22
C TRP A 336 -29.14 -4.12 7.31
N ALA A 337 -27.94 -4.63 7.00
CA ALA A 337 -27.10 -5.37 7.98
C ALA A 337 -25.75 -4.71 8.37
N LEU A 338 -25.50 -3.48 7.89
CA LEU A 338 -24.16 -2.87 7.69
C LEU A 338 -23.30 -2.53 8.94
N TYR A 339 -23.65 -3.01 10.13
CA TYR A 339 -22.93 -2.71 11.38
C TYR A 339 -22.55 -3.94 12.21
N GLU A 340 -23.24 -5.07 12.06
CA GLU A 340 -22.92 -6.32 12.79
C GLU A 340 -21.89 -7.18 12.04
N ASP A 341 -21.76 -6.97 10.72
CA ASP A 341 -20.79 -7.65 9.84
C ASP A 341 -19.38 -7.01 9.87
N GLN A 342 -19.28 -5.72 10.20
CA GLN A 342 -18.06 -4.93 10.01
C GLN A 342 -16.86 -5.47 10.82
N SER A 343 -17.08 -5.99 12.03
CA SER A 343 -16.03 -6.65 12.83
C SER A 343 -15.58 -7.96 12.18
N ILE A 344 -16.53 -8.80 11.75
CA ILE A 344 -16.28 -10.12 11.17
C ILE A 344 -15.49 -10.00 9.85
N ILE A 345 -15.92 -9.09 8.96
CA ILE A 345 -15.21 -8.81 7.70
C ILE A 345 -13.84 -8.15 7.98
N SER A 346 -13.76 -7.29 9.00
CA SER A 346 -12.49 -6.72 9.46
C SER A 346 -11.50 -7.81 9.93
N GLU A 347 -11.97 -8.79 10.70
CA GLU A 347 -11.18 -9.93 11.18
C GLU A 347 -10.71 -10.82 10.02
N TYR A 348 -11.58 -11.18 9.06
CA TYR A 348 -11.15 -11.93 7.87
C TYR A 348 -10.09 -11.17 7.05
N LEU A 349 -10.23 -9.85 6.88
CA LEU A 349 -9.24 -9.04 6.16
C LEU A 349 -7.92 -8.88 6.92
N GLU A 350 -7.95 -8.83 8.26
CA GLU A 350 -6.74 -8.89 9.10
C GLU A 350 -6.07 -10.26 9.03
N GLU A 351 -6.84 -11.35 9.07
CA GLU A 351 -6.34 -12.71 8.94
C GLU A 351 -5.68 -12.94 7.58
N ILE A 352 -6.34 -12.56 6.48
CA ILE A 352 -5.77 -12.64 5.12
C ILE A 352 -4.46 -11.82 5.06
N ALA A 353 -4.48 -10.54 5.48
CA ALA A 353 -3.27 -9.71 5.45
C ALA A 353 -2.13 -10.30 6.31
N SER A 354 -2.45 -10.86 7.47
CA SER A 354 -1.49 -11.49 8.38
C SER A 354 -0.88 -12.76 7.78
N ILE A 355 -1.68 -13.64 7.17
CA ILE A 355 -1.17 -14.86 6.53
C ILE A 355 -0.31 -14.49 5.32
N LEU A 356 -0.78 -13.61 4.43
CA LEU A 356 -0.02 -13.18 3.24
C LEU A 356 1.32 -12.53 3.58
N THR A 357 1.42 -11.83 4.71
CA THR A 357 2.66 -11.17 5.16
C THR A 357 3.61 -12.11 5.92
N ASN A 358 3.07 -13.11 6.65
CA ASN A 358 3.84 -13.88 7.63
C ASN A 358 4.01 -15.37 7.32
N ALA A 359 3.25 -15.97 6.40
CA ALA A 359 3.35 -17.38 6.05
C ALA A 359 4.46 -17.66 5.03
N ASP A 360 4.63 -18.93 4.64
CA ASP A 360 5.47 -19.31 3.50
C ASP A 360 4.89 -18.69 2.20
N PRO A 361 5.65 -17.83 1.48
CA PRO A 361 5.19 -17.23 0.23
C PRO A 361 4.71 -18.23 -0.82
N ASN A 362 5.22 -19.46 -0.83
CA ASN A 362 4.82 -20.50 -1.78
C ASN A 362 3.43 -21.08 -1.47
N ILE A 363 3.06 -21.19 -0.18
CA ILE A 363 1.68 -21.51 0.22
C ILE A 363 0.75 -20.41 -0.25
N CYS A 364 1.09 -19.14 0.02
CA CYS A 364 0.27 -18.01 -0.38
C CYS A 364 0.10 -17.92 -1.91
N ARG A 365 1.18 -18.05 -2.69
CA ARG A 365 1.12 -18.12 -4.17
C ARG A 365 0.21 -19.24 -4.65
N HIS A 366 0.36 -20.44 -4.11
CA HIS A 366 -0.45 -21.60 -4.50
C HIS A 366 -1.94 -21.33 -4.28
N VAL A 367 -2.35 -20.92 -3.07
CA VAL A 367 -3.76 -20.61 -2.75
C VAL A 367 -4.31 -19.45 -3.59
N LEU A 368 -3.49 -18.42 -3.85
CA LEU A 368 -3.90 -17.30 -4.70
C LEU A 368 -4.00 -17.66 -6.18
N SER A 369 -3.24 -18.65 -6.67
CA SER A 369 -3.31 -19.11 -8.06
C SER A 369 -4.53 -19.98 -8.39
N LEU A 370 -5.25 -20.47 -7.36
CA LEU A 370 -6.43 -21.33 -7.52
C LEU A 370 -7.50 -20.68 -8.42
N ASP A 371 -8.17 -21.53 -9.21
CA ASP A 371 -9.21 -21.18 -10.18
C ASP A 371 -8.85 -20.07 -11.19
N GLN A 372 -7.54 -19.86 -11.46
CA GLN A 372 -7.02 -18.72 -12.24
C GLN A 372 -7.17 -17.39 -11.49
N TYR A 373 -6.70 -17.36 -10.24
CA TYR A 373 -6.64 -16.15 -9.40
C TYR A 373 -8.00 -15.48 -9.11
N GLN A 374 -9.10 -16.26 -9.09
CA GLN A 374 -10.44 -15.73 -8.82
C GLN A 374 -10.55 -14.99 -7.48
N TYR A 375 -9.81 -15.41 -6.44
CA TYR A 375 -9.79 -14.71 -5.16
C TYR A 375 -9.23 -13.29 -5.25
N VAL A 376 -8.19 -13.08 -6.09
CA VAL A 376 -7.63 -11.74 -6.34
C VAL A 376 -8.66 -10.85 -7.05
N VAL A 377 -9.32 -11.39 -8.08
CA VAL A 377 -10.37 -10.68 -8.84
C VAL A 377 -11.58 -10.36 -7.94
N ASN A 378 -12.01 -11.31 -7.09
CA ASN A 378 -13.11 -11.11 -6.15
C ASN A 378 -12.80 -10.01 -5.11
N ILE A 379 -11.56 -9.90 -4.62
CA ILE A 379 -11.16 -8.83 -3.72
C ILE A 379 -11.11 -7.47 -4.42
N ALA A 380 -10.63 -7.42 -5.67
CA ALA A 380 -10.66 -6.19 -6.48
C ALA A 380 -12.09 -5.71 -6.76
N LEU A 381 -13.03 -6.64 -7.03
CA LEU A 381 -14.47 -6.34 -7.18
C LEU A 381 -15.12 -5.94 -5.85
N TYR A 382 -14.72 -6.57 -4.74
CA TYR A 382 -15.20 -6.18 -3.41
C TYR A 382 -14.77 -4.75 -3.03
N TYR A 383 -13.56 -4.31 -3.41
CA TYR A 383 -13.12 -2.90 -3.24
C TYR A 383 -13.99 -1.88 -4.00
N GLN A 384 -14.56 -2.27 -5.15
CA GLN A 384 -15.47 -1.44 -5.93
C GLN A 384 -16.87 -1.34 -5.30
N MET A 385 -17.31 -2.39 -4.61
CA MET A 385 -18.65 -2.47 -4.01
C MET A 385 -18.72 -1.94 -2.57
N GLU A 386 -17.67 -2.14 -1.78
CA GLU A 386 -17.63 -1.67 -0.40
C GLU A 386 -17.49 -0.14 -0.35
N THR A 387 -18.24 0.49 0.56
CA THR A 387 -18.30 1.95 0.75
C THR A 387 -17.61 2.38 2.04
N ARG A 388 -17.54 1.50 3.04
CA ARG A 388 -16.95 1.72 4.37
C ARG A 388 -15.43 1.81 4.25
N TRP A 389 -14.89 3.00 4.50
CA TRP A 389 -13.45 3.27 4.31
C TRP A 389 -12.54 2.36 5.16
N GLU A 390 -12.96 1.94 6.36
CA GLU A 390 -12.13 1.06 7.19
C GLU A 390 -11.88 -0.29 6.51
N LEU A 391 -12.92 -0.89 5.92
CA LEU A 391 -12.80 -2.14 5.18
C LEU A 391 -12.05 -1.94 3.86
N ARG A 392 -12.30 -0.86 3.12
CA ARG A 392 -11.53 -0.52 1.91
C ARG A 392 -10.04 -0.34 2.22
N SER A 393 -9.69 0.36 3.30
CA SER A 393 -8.32 0.53 3.82
C SER A 393 -7.65 -0.81 4.16
N ARG A 394 -8.41 -1.79 4.67
CA ARG A 394 -7.92 -3.16 4.89
C ARG A 394 -7.73 -3.93 3.57
N VAL A 395 -8.65 -3.80 2.62
CA VAL A 395 -8.54 -4.40 1.28
C VAL A 395 -7.32 -3.86 0.53
N LEU A 396 -7.00 -2.56 0.62
CA LEU A 396 -5.78 -2.00 0.04
C LEU A 396 -4.51 -2.69 0.56
N LYS A 397 -4.44 -2.99 1.87
CA LYS A 397 -3.31 -3.72 2.47
C LYS A 397 -3.24 -5.17 2.02
N VAL A 398 -4.39 -5.85 1.94
CA VAL A 398 -4.48 -7.22 1.41
C VAL A 398 -3.96 -7.26 -0.03
N LEU A 399 -4.45 -6.39 -0.90
CA LEU A 399 -4.02 -6.28 -2.29
C LEU A 399 -2.53 -5.93 -2.40
N GLN A 400 -2.01 -5.02 -1.57
CA GLN A 400 -0.59 -4.69 -1.55
C GLN A 400 0.29 -5.87 -1.12
N ALA A 401 -0.15 -6.68 -0.13
CA ALA A 401 0.54 -7.91 0.24
C ALA A 401 0.50 -8.96 -0.88
N MET A 402 -0.62 -9.08 -1.60
CA MET A 402 -0.71 -9.95 -2.78
C MET A 402 0.27 -9.52 -3.89
N CYS A 403 0.40 -8.22 -4.18
CA CYS A 403 1.36 -7.70 -5.16
C CYS A 403 2.83 -7.99 -4.82
N VAL A 404 3.18 -8.13 -3.52
CA VAL A 404 4.55 -8.48 -3.10
C VAL A 404 4.87 -9.96 -3.37
N LEU A 405 3.87 -10.84 -3.39
CA LEU A 405 4.07 -12.28 -3.55
C LEU A 405 4.36 -12.70 -4.99
N ASP A 406 3.65 -12.13 -5.97
CA ASP A 406 3.64 -12.59 -7.37
C ASP A 406 3.45 -11.42 -8.35
N GLY A 407 4.29 -11.33 -9.37
CA GLY A 407 4.18 -10.34 -10.43
C GLY A 407 2.95 -10.54 -11.31
N HIS A 408 2.45 -11.77 -11.48
CA HIS A 408 1.24 -12.03 -12.28
C HIS A 408 -0.01 -11.40 -11.65
N ILE A 409 -0.05 -11.28 -10.31
CA ILE A 409 -1.10 -10.55 -9.59
C ILE A 409 -1.07 -9.07 -9.95
N VAL A 410 0.11 -8.47 -10.13
CA VAL A 410 0.25 -7.07 -10.56
C VAL A 410 -0.38 -6.88 -11.94
N SER A 411 -0.08 -7.77 -12.91
CA SER A 411 -0.68 -7.75 -14.25
C SER A 411 -2.21 -7.92 -14.22
N ILE A 412 -2.73 -8.83 -13.39
CA ILE A 412 -4.18 -9.03 -13.20
C ILE A 412 -4.84 -7.75 -12.65
N LEU A 413 -4.25 -7.13 -11.64
CA LEU A 413 -4.81 -5.93 -11.02
C LEU A 413 -4.71 -4.70 -11.95
N LEU A 414 -3.65 -4.58 -12.75
CA LEU A 414 -3.50 -3.56 -13.80
C LEU A 414 -4.57 -3.70 -14.90
N ALA A 415 -4.90 -4.94 -15.28
CA ALA A 415 -5.95 -5.25 -16.26
C ALA A 415 -7.38 -5.18 -15.69
N SER A 416 -7.53 -5.14 -14.36
CA SER A 416 -8.82 -5.08 -13.67
C SER A 416 -9.43 -3.66 -13.63
N VAL A 417 -10.66 -3.55 -13.13
CA VAL A 417 -11.35 -2.27 -12.89
C VAL A 417 -10.70 -1.43 -11.78
N LEU A 418 -9.84 -2.03 -10.94
CA LEU A 418 -9.27 -1.42 -9.74
C LEU A 418 -8.53 -0.08 -9.99
N PRO A 419 -7.69 0.11 -11.03
CA PRO A 419 -6.95 1.37 -11.20
C PRO A 419 -7.87 2.56 -11.48
N MET A 420 -8.97 2.33 -12.20
CA MET A 420 -10.00 3.34 -12.48
C MET A 420 -10.76 3.71 -11.20
N GLU A 421 -11.08 2.71 -10.36
CA GLU A 421 -11.76 2.92 -9.08
C GLU A 421 -10.90 3.64 -8.04
N LEU A 422 -9.60 3.35 -7.99
CA LEU A 422 -8.66 4.10 -7.14
C LEU A 422 -8.54 5.56 -7.61
N ALA A 423 -8.44 5.80 -8.92
CA ALA A 423 -8.43 7.15 -9.49
C ALA A 423 -9.75 7.91 -9.29
N ARG A 424 -10.88 7.20 -9.19
CA ARG A 424 -12.20 7.77 -8.83
C ARG A 424 -12.25 8.12 -7.34
N ASP A 425 -11.86 7.19 -6.47
CA ASP A 425 -11.84 7.36 -5.01
C ASP A 425 -10.95 8.53 -4.57
N MET A 426 -9.73 8.61 -5.11
CA MET A 426 -8.78 9.68 -4.83
C MET A 426 -9.32 11.07 -5.20
N ARG A 427 -9.95 11.22 -6.38
CA ARG A 427 -10.58 12.49 -6.79
C ARG A 427 -11.78 12.84 -5.91
N SER A 428 -12.61 11.85 -5.56
CA SER A 428 -13.79 12.07 -4.70
C SER A 428 -13.48 12.40 -3.24
N SER A 429 -12.29 12.00 -2.76
CA SER A 429 -11.89 12.12 -1.34
C SER A 429 -10.58 12.87 -1.13
N ALA A 430 -10.29 13.83 -2.03
CA ALA A 430 -9.04 14.59 -2.11
C ALA A 430 -8.61 15.29 -0.81
N CYS A 431 -9.53 15.56 0.13
CA CYS A 431 -9.22 16.16 1.43
C CYS A 431 -8.75 15.16 2.52
N ASN A 432 -8.66 13.86 2.21
CA ASN A 432 -8.28 12.82 3.18
C ASN A 432 -6.90 12.22 2.84
N ASN A 433 -5.87 12.71 3.51
CA ASN A 433 -4.47 12.32 3.29
C ASN A 433 -4.26 10.81 3.46
N ALA A 434 -4.97 10.19 4.42
CA ALA A 434 -4.87 8.75 4.69
C ALA A 434 -5.51 7.87 3.59
N ARG A 435 -6.48 8.40 2.83
CA ARG A 435 -6.99 7.76 1.60
C ARG A 435 -5.99 7.94 0.47
N LEU A 436 -5.59 9.19 0.21
CA LEU A 436 -4.68 9.52 -0.89
C LEU A 436 -3.36 8.74 -0.84
N VAL A 437 -2.70 8.66 0.32
CA VAL A 437 -1.43 7.93 0.46
C VAL A 437 -1.62 6.43 0.23
N GLN A 438 -2.67 5.81 0.75
CA GLN A 438 -2.87 4.36 0.62
C GLN A 438 -3.30 3.97 -0.81
N SER A 439 -4.22 4.71 -1.43
CA SER A 439 -4.64 4.48 -2.81
C SER A 439 -3.51 4.75 -3.81
N ALA A 440 -2.71 5.82 -3.60
CA ALA A 440 -1.52 6.08 -4.41
C ALA A 440 -0.41 5.04 -4.20
N SER A 441 -0.22 4.52 -2.97
CA SER A 441 0.72 3.43 -2.68
C SER A 441 0.39 2.15 -3.46
N LEU A 442 -0.89 1.74 -3.47
CA LEU A 442 -1.32 0.58 -4.25
C LEU A 442 -1.21 0.83 -5.76
N LEU A 443 -1.63 2.00 -6.26
CA LEU A 443 -1.44 2.33 -7.68
C LEU A 443 0.05 2.35 -8.08
N THR A 444 0.93 2.92 -7.26
CA THR A 444 2.39 2.89 -7.49
C THR A 444 2.90 1.46 -7.59
N THR A 445 2.42 0.58 -6.71
CA THR A 445 2.76 -0.84 -6.72
C THR A 445 2.27 -1.51 -8.01
N ILE A 446 1.05 -1.20 -8.47
CA ILE A 446 0.46 -1.76 -9.69
C ILE A 446 1.20 -1.30 -10.95
N TYR A 447 1.57 -0.03 -11.07
CA TYR A 447 2.31 0.47 -12.23
C TYR A 447 3.83 0.20 -12.19
N SER A 448 4.39 -0.28 -11.06
CA SER A 448 5.84 -0.42 -10.85
C SER A 448 6.57 -1.27 -11.90
N MET A 449 5.92 -2.28 -12.47
CA MET A 449 6.48 -3.12 -13.54
C MET A 449 6.62 -2.38 -14.89
N GLY A 450 5.84 -1.31 -15.10
CA GLY A 450 5.76 -0.60 -16.38
C GLY A 450 5.17 -1.43 -17.52
N GLU A 451 4.22 -2.30 -17.20
CA GLU A 451 3.36 -2.95 -18.19
C GLU A 451 2.32 -1.97 -18.74
N ALA A 452 1.85 -2.20 -19.96
CA ALA A 452 0.87 -1.33 -20.61
C ALA A 452 -0.55 -1.56 -20.07
N MET A 453 -1.14 -0.55 -19.42
CA MET A 453 -2.53 -0.61 -18.98
C MET A 453 -3.50 -0.73 -20.17
N PRO A 454 -4.66 -1.38 -20.02
CA PRO A 454 -5.70 -1.39 -21.06
C PRO A 454 -6.10 0.03 -21.49
N VAL A 455 -6.14 0.29 -22.80
CA VAL A 455 -6.44 1.62 -23.37
C VAL A 455 -7.72 2.28 -22.81
N PRO A 456 -8.84 1.57 -22.57
CA PRO A 456 -10.03 2.18 -21.96
C PRO A 456 -9.81 2.79 -20.56
N HIS A 457 -8.78 2.36 -19.83
CA HIS A 457 -8.47 2.93 -18.52
C HIS A 457 -7.95 4.36 -18.63
N LEU A 458 -7.45 4.81 -19.79
CA LEU A 458 -7.02 6.18 -20.03
C LEU A 458 -8.18 7.19 -19.97
N GLU A 459 -9.43 6.77 -20.21
CA GLU A 459 -10.61 7.64 -20.01
C GLU A 459 -10.76 8.09 -18.55
N HIS A 460 -10.32 7.24 -17.61
CA HIS A 460 -10.46 7.46 -16.17
C HIS A 460 -9.14 7.86 -15.49
N VAL A 461 -8.01 7.42 -16.04
CA VAL A 461 -6.66 7.52 -15.47
C VAL A 461 -5.68 8.12 -16.48
N GLY A 462 -6.15 8.99 -17.38
CA GLY A 462 -5.35 9.78 -18.32
C GLY A 462 -5.05 11.19 -17.82
N ARG A 463 -4.97 12.15 -18.75
CA ARG A 463 -4.55 13.55 -18.51
C ARG A 463 -5.19 14.22 -17.30
N ASP A 464 -6.51 14.18 -17.17
CA ASP A 464 -7.23 14.86 -16.07
C ASP A 464 -6.84 14.32 -14.69
N PHE A 465 -6.54 13.02 -14.59
CA PHE A 465 -6.06 12.40 -13.36
C PHE A 465 -4.62 12.84 -13.05
N LEU A 466 -3.75 12.89 -14.07
CA LEU A 466 -2.37 13.34 -13.93
C LEU A 466 -2.28 14.82 -13.54
N SER A 467 -3.09 15.68 -14.17
CA SER A 467 -3.23 17.09 -13.79
C SER A 467 -3.70 17.26 -12.35
N PHE A 468 -4.62 16.41 -11.86
CA PHE A 468 -5.01 16.36 -10.45
C PHE A 468 -3.85 15.92 -9.53
N LEU A 469 -3.04 14.93 -9.93
CA LEU A 469 -1.86 14.53 -9.15
C LEU A 469 -0.82 15.66 -9.08
N PHE A 470 -0.49 16.30 -10.21
CA PHE A 470 0.45 17.43 -10.25
C PHE A 470 -0.05 18.62 -9.41
N ALA A 471 -1.34 18.97 -9.48
CA ALA A 471 -1.90 20.10 -8.74
C ALA A 471 -1.91 19.90 -7.21
N ILE A 472 -1.98 18.65 -6.74
CA ILE A 472 -1.80 18.33 -5.31
C ILE A 472 -0.31 18.29 -4.95
N LEU A 473 0.55 17.74 -5.81
CA LEU A 473 2.00 17.67 -5.59
C LEU A 473 2.63 19.06 -5.45
N GLU A 474 2.30 19.99 -6.37
CA GLU A 474 2.75 21.39 -6.37
C GLU A 474 2.01 22.26 -5.32
N GLY A 475 1.02 21.71 -4.61
CA GLY A 475 0.32 22.38 -3.50
C GLY A 475 -0.73 23.43 -3.93
N GLU A 476 -1.14 23.43 -5.19
CA GLU A 476 -2.05 24.44 -5.77
C GLU A 476 -3.44 24.42 -5.09
N ASN A 477 -3.97 23.22 -4.85
CA ASN A 477 -5.35 23.03 -4.36
C ASN A 477 -5.52 23.20 -2.83
N VAL A 478 -4.45 23.40 -2.07
CA VAL A 478 -4.47 23.35 -0.60
C VAL A 478 -5.46 24.34 0.02
N LYS A 479 -5.52 25.57 -0.49
CA LYS A 479 -6.35 26.66 0.07
C LYS A 479 -7.85 26.48 -0.18
N GLU A 480 -8.25 25.69 -1.17
CA GLU A 480 -9.67 25.40 -1.46
C GLU A 480 -10.11 24.16 -0.68
N MET A 481 -9.23 23.17 -0.62
CA MET A 481 -9.37 21.96 0.20
C MET A 481 -9.52 22.31 1.70
N GLU A 482 -8.72 23.24 2.23
CA GLU A 482 -8.86 23.76 3.61
C GLU A 482 -10.23 24.43 3.88
N GLN A 483 -10.87 25.00 2.86
CA GLN A 483 -12.17 25.66 3.01
C GLN A 483 -13.34 24.69 2.96
N SER A 484 -13.21 23.61 2.16
CA SER A 484 -14.17 22.50 2.10
C SER A 484 -14.31 21.76 3.43
N ILE A 485 -13.24 21.71 4.24
CA ILE A 485 -13.20 21.03 5.55
C ILE A 485 -14.08 21.70 6.63
N ARG A 486 -14.76 22.83 6.36
CA ARG A 486 -15.63 23.53 7.33
C ARG A 486 -17.06 22.97 7.42
N GLY A 487 -17.18 21.70 7.82
CA GLY A 487 -18.46 21.03 8.13
C GLY A 487 -18.33 20.03 9.29
N GLU A 488 -19.41 19.36 9.69
CA GLU A 488 -19.41 18.48 10.88
C GLU A 488 -18.47 17.27 10.75
N SER A 489 -18.22 16.78 9.53
CA SER A 489 -17.21 15.75 9.23
C SER A 489 -15.75 16.20 9.44
N ALA A 490 -15.50 17.46 9.83
CA ALA A 490 -14.16 18.00 10.06
C ALA A 490 -13.36 17.22 11.12
N ALA A 491 -14.02 16.68 12.16
CA ALA A 491 -13.34 15.97 13.24
C ALA A 491 -12.59 14.73 12.72
N ASP A 492 -13.28 13.89 11.95
CA ASP A 492 -12.71 12.64 11.41
C ASP A 492 -11.69 12.92 10.31
N LEU A 493 -11.90 13.94 9.48
CA LEU A 493 -10.92 14.40 8.49
C LEU A 493 -9.64 14.93 9.17
N LEU A 494 -9.77 15.69 10.27
CA LEU A 494 -8.62 16.14 11.05
C LEU A 494 -7.90 14.99 11.77
N LEU A 495 -8.61 13.93 12.18
CA LEU A 495 -8.01 12.73 12.76
C LEU A 495 -7.32 11.85 11.70
N ALA A 496 -7.89 11.72 10.50
CA ALA A 496 -7.24 11.06 9.36
C ALA A 496 -5.96 11.82 8.94
N ASN A 497 -6.05 13.14 8.83
CA ASN A 497 -4.95 14.02 8.41
C ASN A 497 -3.91 14.27 9.52
N ARG A 498 -4.09 13.73 10.74
CA ARG A 498 -3.00 13.61 11.73
C ARG A 498 -2.01 12.49 11.40
N ARG A 499 -2.43 11.45 10.67
CA ARG A 499 -1.58 10.28 10.39
C ARG A 499 -0.61 10.50 9.23
N TYR A 500 -0.96 11.41 8.31
CA TYR A 500 -0.18 11.70 7.10
C TYR A 500 -0.12 13.22 6.84
N SER A 501 1.08 13.76 6.70
CA SER A 501 1.30 15.15 6.27
C SER A 501 1.02 15.32 4.77
N MET A 502 0.84 16.56 4.31
CA MET A 502 0.76 16.85 2.86
C MET A 502 2.06 16.49 2.13
N GLU A 503 3.21 16.61 2.79
CA GLU A 503 4.50 16.15 2.26
C GLU A 503 4.48 14.65 1.95
N GLN A 504 3.85 13.82 2.79
CA GLN A 504 3.66 12.38 2.51
C GLN A 504 2.65 12.11 1.39
N VAL A 505 1.67 13.00 1.16
CA VAL A 505 0.77 12.94 0.00
C VAL A 505 1.56 13.25 -1.28
N SER A 506 2.31 14.36 -1.32
CA SER A 506 3.19 14.72 -2.44
C SER A 506 4.27 13.66 -2.70
N GLU A 507 4.79 13.00 -1.66
CA GLU A 507 5.69 11.86 -1.78
C GLU A 507 5.04 10.68 -2.52
N ALA A 508 3.87 10.24 -2.05
CA ALA A 508 3.13 9.15 -2.68
C ALA A 508 2.70 9.48 -4.12
N PHE A 509 2.32 10.74 -4.38
CA PHE A 509 1.91 11.20 -5.71
C PHE A 509 3.08 11.28 -6.68
N PHE A 510 4.24 11.76 -6.22
CA PHE A 510 5.47 11.76 -7.01
C PHE A 510 5.87 10.34 -7.44
N LYS A 511 5.83 9.38 -6.51
CA LYS A 511 6.08 7.95 -6.80
C LYS A 511 5.07 7.38 -7.79
N LEU A 512 3.78 7.71 -7.64
CA LEU A 512 2.74 7.30 -8.56
C LEU A 512 2.97 7.83 -9.98
N ILE A 513 3.32 9.12 -10.13
CA ILE A 513 3.61 9.72 -11.44
C ILE A 513 4.83 9.05 -12.10
N LEU A 514 5.89 8.77 -11.33
CA LEU A 514 7.05 8.01 -11.82
C LEU A 514 6.67 6.60 -12.29
N ALA A 515 5.90 5.87 -11.48
CA ALA A 515 5.50 4.49 -11.78
C ALA A 515 4.58 4.42 -13.01
N TYR A 516 3.55 5.25 -13.05
CA TYR A 516 2.60 5.34 -14.16
C TYR A 516 3.29 5.66 -15.50
N ASN A 517 4.32 6.52 -15.48
CA ASN A 517 5.08 6.85 -16.68
C ASN A 517 5.92 5.69 -17.24
N LEU A 518 6.16 4.62 -16.48
CA LEU A 518 6.98 3.49 -16.92
C LEU A 518 6.40 2.74 -18.13
N GLN A 519 5.09 2.82 -18.39
CA GLN A 519 4.41 2.01 -19.42
C GLN A 519 4.68 2.42 -20.88
N TRP A 520 5.11 3.67 -21.12
CA TRP A 520 5.53 4.13 -22.45
C TRP A 520 6.96 3.66 -22.74
N ARG A 521 7.07 2.55 -23.47
CA ARG A 521 8.31 1.91 -23.92
C ARG A 521 8.09 1.37 -25.34
N PRO A 522 9.15 1.22 -26.17
CA PRO A 522 9.05 0.51 -27.45
C PRO A 522 8.53 -0.92 -27.27
N GLY A 523 7.74 -1.43 -28.21
CA GLY A 523 7.15 -2.76 -28.17
C GLY A 523 5.94 -2.94 -27.24
N THR A 524 5.39 -1.87 -26.65
CA THR A 524 4.13 -1.94 -25.89
C THR A 524 2.94 -1.39 -26.68
N ASN A 525 1.72 -1.72 -26.24
CA ASN A 525 0.48 -1.19 -26.83
C ASN A 525 0.40 0.36 -26.82
N HIS A 526 1.24 1.04 -26.01
CA HIS A 526 1.31 2.50 -25.91
C HIS A 526 2.45 3.13 -26.74
N GLU A 527 3.24 2.35 -27.49
CA GLU A 527 4.39 2.85 -28.27
C GLU A 527 4.01 3.96 -29.27
N ASN A 528 2.82 3.86 -29.87
CA ASN A 528 2.30 4.84 -30.84
C ASN A 528 1.27 5.81 -30.21
N LEU A 529 1.07 5.78 -28.89
CA LEU A 529 0.15 6.67 -28.18
C LEU A 529 0.94 7.80 -27.49
N PRO A 530 0.36 9.01 -27.39
CA PRO A 530 1.02 10.11 -26.68
C PRO A 530 1.27 9.72 -25.21
N ASN A 531 2.41 10.14 -24.68
CA ASN A 531 2.71 9.94 -23.25
C ASN A 531 1.89 10.94 -22.43
N GLU A 532 0.75 10.49 -21.90
CA GLU A 532 -0.19 11.34 -21.15
C GLU A 532 0.44 12.03 -19.94
N THR A 533 1.56 11.52 -19.40
CA THR A 533 2.31 12.18 -18.32
C THR A 533 3.04 13.42 -18.82
N ILE A 534 3.67 13.32 -19.99
CA ILE A 534 4.36 14.44 -20.65
C ILE A 534 3.36 15.41 -21.28
N GLU A 535 2.24 14.92 -21.77
CA GLU A 535 1.12 15.76 -22.21
C GLU A 535 0.54 16.59 -21.06
N ALA A 536 0.20 15.96 -19.92
CA ALA A 536 -0.27 16.67 -18.73
C ALA A 536 0.77 17.68 -18.21
N LEU A 537 2.06 17.31 -18.23
CA LEU A 537 3.15 18.21 -17.84
C LEU A 537 3.28 19.42 -18.80
N SER A 538 3.14 19.22 -20.11
CA SER A 538 3.22 20.29 -21.12
C SER A 538 2.09 21.32 -21.04
N GLN A 539 0.99 20.99 -20.36
CA GLN A 539 -0.13 21.91 -20.12
C GLN A 539 0.08 22.80 -18.88
N ARG A 540 1.14 22.57 -18.08
CA ARG A 540 1.42 23.32 -16.86
C ARG A 540 2.37 24.49 -17.12
N SER A 541 2.12 25.61 -16.44
CA SER A 541 3.03 26.77 -16.42
C SER A 541 4.21 26.61 -15.46
N THR A 542 4.13 25.65 -14.53
CA THR A 542 5.20 25.32 -13.58
C THR A 542 5.03 23.90 -13.04
N ALA A 543 6.14 23.22 -12.77
CA ALA A 543 6.23 21.90 -12.14
C ALA A 543 7.43 21.86 -11.20
N LYS A 544 7.57 22.91 -10.39
CA LYS A 544 8.81 23.20 -9.66
C LYS A 544 9.14 22.11 -8.64
N LEU A 545 8.20 21.74 -7.76
CA LEU A 545 8.45 20.74 -6.71
C LEU A 545 8.65 19.34 -7.31
N PHE A 546 7.98 19.03 -8.41
CA PHE A 546 8.20 17.80 -9.17
C PHE A 546 9.62 17.76 -9.76
N LEU A 547 10.06 18.81 -10.45
CA LEU A 547 11.36 18.85 -11.13
C LEU A 547 12.53 18.97 -10.15
N GLU A 548 12.48 19.82 -9.12
CA GLU A 548 13.51 19.90 -8.07
C GLU A 548 13.72 18.53 -7.39
N LYS A 549 12.64 17.80 -7.12
CA LYS A 549 12.72 16.45 -6.53
C LYS A 549 13.22 15.39 -7.53
N LEU A 550 12.82 15.48 -8.80
CA LEU A 550 13.32 14.61 -9.86
C LEU A 550 14.85 14.74 -10.00
N LEU A 551 15.35 15.98 -10.05
CA LEU A 551 16.78 16.32 -10.10
C LEU A 551 17.55 15.78 -8.88
N LEU A 552 16.98 15.91 -7.68
CA LEU A 552 17.56 15.38 -6.45
C LEU A 552 17.77 13.85 -6.51
N LEU A 553 16.82 13.12 -7.09
CA LEU A 553 16.92 11.65 -7.23
C LEU A 553 17.83 11.23 -8.41
N VAL A 554 17.85 11.97 -9.52
CA VAL A 554 18.82 11.77 -10.62
C VAL A 554 20.26 11.93 -10.10
N ASN A 555 20.50 12.86 -9.19
CA ASN A 555 21.80 13.02 -8.53
C ASN A 555 22.17 11.81 -7.65
N ARG A 556 21.19 11.24 -6.93
CA ARG A 556 21.39 10.10 -6.01
C ARG A 556 21.48 8.74 -6.70
N GLU A 557 20.89 8.57 -7.88
CA GLU A 557 20.57 7.25 -8.48
C GLU A 557 19.66 6.39 -7.58
N GLU A 558 18.70 7.04 -6.93
CA GLU A 558 17.72 6.41 -6.03
C GLU A 558 16.40 6.20 -6.79
N ASP A 559 15.93 4.94 -6.89
CA ASP A 559 14.62 4.62 -7.48
C ASP A 559 13.55 4.44 -6.38
N PRO A 560 12.60 5.38 -6.24
CA PRO A 560 11.58 5.31 -5.19
C PRO A 560 10.34 4.48 -5.60
N VAL A 561 10.30 3.95 -6.84
CA VAL A 561 9.23 3.11 -7.42
C VAL A 561 9.56 1.63 -7.32
N ARG A 562 10.85 1.26 -7.37
CA ARG A 562 11.31 -0.13 -7.28
C ARG A 562 11.11 -0.71 -5.86
N THR A 563 9.87 -1.10 -5.56
CA THR A 563 9.46 -1.74 -4.31
C THR A 563 9.25 -3.25 -4.42
N LEU A 564 9.30 -3.80 -5.64
CA LEU A 564 9.10 -5.22 -5.94
C LEU A 564 10.36 -5.78 -6.63
N ASP A 565 10.72 -7.02 -6.31
CA ASP A 565 11.85 -7.77 -6.90
C ASP A 565 11.40 -8.77 -7.98
N HIS A 566 10.26 -8.49 -8.62
CA HIS A 566 9.72 -9.32 -9.72
C HIS A 566 10.53 -9.16 -11.01
N LEU A 567 10.38 -10.14 -11.90
CA LEU A 567 10.97 -10.15 -13.23
C LEU A 567 9.88 -9.99 -14.32
N PRO A 568 10.16 -9.34 -15.46
CA PRO A 568 11.41 -8.66 -15.81
C PRO A 568 11.63 -7.35 -15.03
N VAL A 569 12.89 -7.00 -14.77
CA VAL A 569 13.22 -5.77 -14.03
C VAL A 569 12.89 -4.53 -14.87
N PRO A 570 12.08 -3.58 -14.39
CA PRO A 570 11.77 -2.35 -15.11
C PRO A 570 12.98 -1.41 -15.21
N PRO A 571 13.16 -0.69 -16.33
CA PRO A 571 14.00 0.50 -16.42
C PRO A 571 13.76 1.50 -15.28
N HIS A 572 14.86 2.06 -14.74
CA HIS A 572 14.89 2.99 -13.60
C HIS A 572 13.96 4.20 -13.83
N ALA A 573 12.93 4.34 -13.00
CA ALA A 573 11.80 5.24 -13.22
C ALA A 573 12.19 6.73 -13.23
N VAL A 574 13.10 7.13 -12.35
CA VAL A 574 13.63 8.50 -12.27
C VAL A 574 14.41 8.87 -13.53
N LEU A 575 15.30 7.99 -14.00
CA LEU A 575 16.07 8.21 -15.22
C LEU A 575 15.18 8.17 -16.48
N LYS A 576 14.19 7.26 -16.51
CA LYS A 576 13.19 7.19 -17.59
C LYS A 576 12.37 8.47 -17.67
N MET A 577 11.89 8.97 -16.53
CA MET A 577 11.13 10.22 -16.45
C MET A 577 11.91 11.43 -16.94
N ILE A 578 13.15 11.64 -16.50
CA ILE A 578 13.91 12.83 -16.92
C ILE A 578 14.23 12.80 -18.44
N ILE A 579 14.44 11.62 -19.02
CA ILE A 579 14.57 11.45 -20.48
C ILE A 579 13.29 11.86 -21.20
N ASP A 580 12.11 11.39 -20.74
CA ASP A 580 10.83 11.77 -21.36
C ASP A 580 10.54 13.28 -21.22
N VAL A 581 10.86 13.89 -20.07
CA VAL A 581 10.70 15.34 -19.83
C VAL A 581 11.58 16.14 -20.78
N LEU A 582 12.80 15.67 -21.06
CA LEU A 582 13.72 16.29 -22.02
C LEU A 582 13.39 15.97 -23.49
N LEU A 583 12.52 14.99 -23.77
CA LEU A 583 12.21 14.54 -25.14
C LEU A 583 11.39 15.57 -25.95
N LYS A 584 10.56 16.36 -25.27
CA LYS A 584 9.81 17.49 -25.86
C LYS A 584 10.37 18.84 -25.41
N PRO A 585 10.49 19.85 -26.30
CA PRO A 585 10.96 21.17 -25.92
C PRO A 585 10.01 21.90 -24.96
N GLU A 586 8.70 21.64 -25.02
CA GLU A 586 7.71 22.29 -24.15
C GLU A 586 7.87 21.87 -22.68
N THR A 587 8.17 20.59 -22.42
CA THR A 587 8.45 20.11 -21.06
C THR A 587 9.89 20.33 -20.63
N ALA A 588 10.84 20.33 -21.57
CA ALA A 588 12.23 20.70 -21.28
C ALA A 588 12.35 22.17 -20.85
N ALA A 589 11.51 23.06 -21.38
CA ALA A 589 11.45 24.48 -21.00
C ALA A 589 10.92 24.75 -19.57
N LEU A 590 10.40 23.73 -18.87
CA LEU A 590 10.04 23.82 -17.45
C LEU A 590 11.25 23.69 -16.50
N LEU A 591 12.39 23.20 -17.00
CA LEU A 591 13.66 23.19 -16.29
C LEU A 591 14.34 24.54 -16.44
N TYR A 592 14.79 25.15 -15.34
CA TYR A 592 15.56 26.39 -15.42
C TYR A 592 16.95 26.15 -16.00
N THR A 593 17.59 27.20 -16.54
CA THR A 593 18.96 27.11 -17.11
C THR A 593 20.02 26.64 -16.11
N ASN A 594 19.76 26.71 -14.80
CA ASN A 594 20.63 26.12 -13.78
C ASN A 594 20.39 24.62 -13.59
N ASP A 595 19.16 24.15 -13.78
CA ASP A 595 18.79 22.74 -13.66
C ASP A 595 19.38 21.93 -14.83
N THR A 596 19.34 22.48 -16.05
CA THR A 596 19.98 21.86 -17.23
C THR A 596 21.50 21.80 -17.09
N ARG A 597 22.12 22.80 -16.46
CA ARG A 597 23.55 22.76 -16.09
C ARG A 597 23.84 21.67 -15.06
N VAL A 598 23.02 21.56 -14.02
CA VAL A 598 23.14 20.50 -12.99
C VAL A 598 22.95 19.11 -13.60
N LEU A 599 22.02 18.93 -14.53
CA LEU A 599 21.85 17.67 -15.28
C LEU A 599 23.09 17.29 -16.08
N LEU A 600 23.73 18.26 -16.75
CA LEU A 600 24.99 18.02 -17.46
C LEU A 600 26.14 17.71 -16.48
N ASP A 601 26.23 18.38 -15.33
CA ASP A 601 27.26 18.10 -14.33
C ASP A 601 27.09 16.73 -13.65
N ILE A 602 25.85 16.30 -13.42
CA ILE A 602 25.57 14.92 -12.98
C ILE A 602 25.96 13.95 -14.08
N SER A 603 25.47 14.15 -15.32
CA SER A 603 25.71 13.25 -16.45
C SER A 603 27.20 13.10 -16.78
N LEU A 604 27.95 14.19 -16.82
CA LEU A 604 29.40 14.17 -17.04
C LEU A 604 30.15 13.39 -15.96
N ARG A 605 29.78 13.58 -14.68
CA ARG A 605 30.36 12.83 -13.56
C ARG A 605 30.04 11.33 -13.69
N ARG A 606 28.76 10.96 -13.87
CA ARG A 606 28.38 9.56 -14.01
C ARG A 606 29.00 8.90 -15.23
N LEU A 607 29.12 9.59 -16.36
CA LEU A 607 29.82 9.09 -17.55
C LEU A 607 31.33 8.91 -17.33
N ALA A 608 31.95 9.63 -16.40
CA ALA A 608 33.34 9.42 -16.00
C ALA A 608 33.51 8.29 -14.97
N ASP A 609 32.56 8.14 -14.04
CA ASP A 609 32.58 7.13 -12.97
C ASP A 609 32.20 5.72 -13.47
N LEU A 610 31.38 5.61 -14.52
CA LEU A 610 30.81 4.33 -14.97
C LEU A 610 31.71 3.55 -15.96
N PRO A 611 31.86 2.23 -15.76
CA PRO A 611 32.66 1.36 -16.63
C PRO A 611 31.97 1.10 -17.99
N PRO A 612 32.71 0.79 -19.07
CA PRO A 612 32.14 0.42 -20.36
C PRO A 612 31.21 -0.79 -20.23
N GLY A 613 30.07 -0.77 -20.94
CA GLY A 613 29.04 -1.82 -20.89
C GLY A 613 27.96 -1.63 -19.81
N ASP A 614 28.09 -0.66 -18.89
CA ASP A 614 27.00 -0.31 -17.98
C ASP A 614 25.84 0.37 -18.74
N GLN A 615 24.65 -0.22 -18.68
CA GLN A 615 23.46 0.26 -19.39
C GLN A 615 23.08 1.71 -19.05
N ARG A 616 23.48 2.22 -17.87
CA ARG A 616 23.25 3.62 -17.47
C ARG A 616 24.05 4.61 -18.32
N ARG A 617 25.21 4.24 -18.87
CA ARG A 617 26.02 5.15 -19.72
C ARG A 617 25.24 5.61 -20.94
N ARG A 618 24.56 4.70 -21.63
CA ARG A 618 23.65 5.03 -22.74
C ARG A 618 22.57 6.04 -22.33
N VAL A 619 22.02 5.91 -21.12
CA VAL A 619 20.99 6.83 -20.60
C VAL A 619 21.56 8.22 -20.32
N TYR A 620 22.75 8.33 -19.73
CA TYR A 620 23.41 9.64 -19.53
C TYR A 620 23.90 10.28 -20.84
N LEU A 621 24.32 9.48 -21.84
CA LEU A 621 24.63 9.97 -23.19
C LEU A 621 23.38 10.54 -23.88
N GLU A 622 22.25 9.84 -23.81
CA GLU A 622 20.98 10.33 -24.36
C GLU A 622 20.46 11.55 -23.58
N MET A 623 20.69 11.62 -22.26
CA MET A 623 20.39 12.81 -21.47
C MET A 623 21.20 14.02 -21.94
N CYS A 624 22.50 13.85 -22.21
CA CYS A 624 23.32 14.89 -22.83
C CYS A 624 22.78 15.27 -24.22
N ARG A 625 22.42 14.31 -25.07
CA ARG A 625 21.81 14.56 -26.40
C ARG A 625 20.57 15.44 -26.30
N LEU A 626 19.62 15.08 -25.44
CA LEU A 626 18.35 15.78 -25.32
C LEU A 626 18.52 17.17 -24.69
N VAL A 627 19.44 17.36 -23.75
CA VAL A 627 19.79 18.70 -23.25
C VAL A 627 20.37 19.59 -24.35
N LEU A 628 21.28 19.06 -25.18
CA LEU A 628 21.86 19.79 -26.32
C LEU A 628 20.81 20.12 -27.41
N ARG A 629 19.77 19.29 -27.54
CA ARG A 629 18.72 19.40 -28.58
C ARG A 629 17.56 20.31 -28.21
N ASN A 630 17.02 20.15 -27.00
CA ASN A 630 15.69 20.63 -26.62
C ASN A 630 15.72 21.72 -25.52
N THR A 631 16.90 22.19 -25.12
CA THR A 631 17.09 23.30 -24.16
C THR A 631 17.95 24.40 -24.80
N PRO A 632 17.97 25.66 -24.29
CA PRO A 632 18.76 26.76 -24.85
C PRO A 632 20.28 26.65 -24.55
N TYR A 633 20.86 25.47 -24.76
CA TYR A 633 22.29 25.19 -24.50
C TYR A 633 23.23 26.13 -25.27
N SER A 634 22.83 26.53 -26.48
CA SER A 634 23.56 27.46 -27.35
C SER A 634 23.82 28.84 -26.73
N GLU A 635 23.05 29.25 -25.73
CA GLU A 635 23.23 30.54 -25.04
C GLU A 635 24.34 30.51 -24.00
N HIS A 636 24.72 29.32 -23.50
CA HIS A 636 25.58 29.20 -22.32
C HIS A 636 26.68 28.13 -22.39
N GLU A 637 26.67 27.25 -23.40
CA GLU A 637 27.72 26.25 -23.72
C GLU A 637 28.34 25.54 -22.50
N HIS A 638 27.51 25.19 -21.52
CA HIS A 638 28.01 24.77 -20.20
C HIS A 638 28.83 23.49 -20.33
N ARG A 639 30.05 23.52 -19.80
CA ARG A 639 30.99 22.39 -19.78
C ARG A 639 31.28 21.79 -21.16
N ARG A 640 31.15 22.57 -22.24
CA ARG A 640 31.38 22.15 -23.64
C ARG A 640 32.71 21.40 -23.84
N GLU A 641 33.80 21.91 -23.24
CA GLU A 641 35.10 21.23 -23.33
C GLU A 641 35.11 19.86 -22.64
N ASP A 642 34.39 19.70 -21.54
CA ASP A 642 34.41 18.48 -20.74
C ASP A 642 33.46 17.43 -21.32
N LEU A 643 32.38 17.86 -21.99
CA LEU A 643 31.62 17.03 -22.94
C LEU A 643 32.53 16.51 -24.06
N LEU A 644 33.30 17.39 -24.72
CA LEU A 644 34.23 16.99 -25.78
C LEU A 644 35.32 16.02 -25.27
N LYS A 645 35.92 16.28 -24.09
CA LYS A 645 36.90 15.38 -23.46
C LYS A 645 36.27 14.02 -23.13
N CYS A 646 35.07 14.00 -22.55
CA CYS A 646 34.37 12.76 -22.18
C CYS A 646 33.96 11.94 -23.41
N PHE A 647 33.42 12.58 -24.45
CA PHE A 647 33.04 11.92 -25.71
C PHE A 647 34.27 11.39 -26.45
N THR A 648 35.37 12.15 -26.48
CA THR A 648 36.66 11.67 -27.05
C THR A 648 37.18 10.45 -26.28
N ARG A 649 37.12 10.48 -24.94
CA ARG A 649 37.50 9.35 -24.09
C ARG A 649 36.69 8.09 -24.43
N ILE A 650 35.35 8.21 -24.50
CA ILE A 650 34.44 7.10 -24.83
C ILE A 650 34.68 6.57 -26.25
N PHE A 651 34.90 7.45 -27.23
CA PHE A 651 35.22 7.08 -28.61
C PHE A 651 36.51 6.25 -28.71
N CYS A 652 37.48 6.48 -27.82
CA CYS A 652 38.76 5.78 -27.76
C CYS A 652 38.77 4.55 -26.82
N GLU A 653 37.63 4.10 -26.28
CA GLU A 653 37.57 2.90 -25.43
C GLU A 653 37.62 1.61 -26.28
N GLU A 654 38.74 0.88 -26.22
CA GLU A 654 39.04 -0.30 -27.07
C GLU A 654 38.16 -1.55 -26.83
N THR A 655 37.23 -1.53 -25.86
CA THR A 655 36.44 -2.72 -25.48
C THR A 655 35.22 -2.93 -26.38
N GLU A 656 34.86 -4.19 -26.65
CA GLU A 656 33.62 -4.53 -27.38
C GLU A 656 32.37 -3.97 -26.66
N ALA A 657 32.39 -3.96 -25.32
CA ALA A 657 31.32 -3.42 -24.48
C ALA A 657 31.10 -1.90 -24.64
N SER A 658 32.07 -1.13 -25.14
CA SER A 658 31.91 0.31 -25.40
C SER A 658 31.21 0.62 -26.72
N HIS A 659 31.10 -0.34 -27.65
CA HIS A 659 30.66 -0.09 -29.03
C HIS A 659 29.27 0.58 -29.14
N PRO A 660 28.24 0.23 -28.33
CA PRO A 660 26.96 0.94 -28.35
C PRO A 660 27.08 2.42 -27.96
N ASP A 661 27.93 2.73 -26.97
CA ASP A 661 28.19 4.09 -26.51
C ASP A 661 29.01 4.88 -27.53
N GLN A 662 30.01 4.27 -28.17
CA GLN A 662 30.76 4.88 -29.27
C GLN A 662 29.83 5.29 -30.42
N MET A 663 28.86 4.44 -30.78
CA MET A 663 27.90 4.74 -31.84
C MET A 663 26.98 5.91 -31.45
N LEU A 664 26.47 5.93 -30.22
CA LEU A 664 25.66 7.05 -29.73
C LEU A 664 26.47 8.36 -29.66
N VAL A 665 27.72 8.32 -29.19
CA VAL A 665 28.63 9.48 -29.22
C VAL A 665 28.86 9.98 -30.65
N ARG A 666 29.04 9.07 -31.63
CA ARG A 666 29.16 9.42 -33.05
C ARG A 666 27.89 10.05 -33.60
N GLU A 667 26.70 9.60 -33.21
CA GLU A 667 25.43 10.25 -33.58
C GLU A 667 25.37 11.68 -33.03
N ILE A 668 25.60 11.86 -31.71
CA ILE A 668 25.52 13.16 -31.05
C ILE A 668 26.55 14.14 -31.64
N SER A 669 27.80 13.70 -31.89
CA SER A 669 28.84 14.53 -32.52
C SER A 669 28.57 14.87 -33.98
N ASN A 670 27.67 14.16 -34.65
CA ASN A 670 27.21 14.50 -36.01
C ASN A 670 25.93 15.34 -36.02
N GLU A 671 25.06 15.20 -35.02
CA GLU A 671 23.87 16.04 -34.81
C GLU A 671 24.27 17.47 -34.37
N PHE A 672 25.32 17.61 -33.56
CA PHE A 672 25.80 18.90 -33.03
C PHE A 672 27.26 19.22 -33.43
N PRO A 673 27.55 19.37 -34.74
CA PRO A 673 28.93 19.56 -35.21
C PRO A 673 29.61 20.80 -34.60
N ASN A 674 28.85 21.87 -34.34
CA ASN A 674 29.35 23.13 -33.80
C ASN A 674 29.99 23.02 -32.39
N TYR A 675 29.68 21.96 -31.63
CA TYR A 675 30.24 21.73 -30.29
C TYR A 675 31.36 20.68 -30.25
N PHE A 676 31.46 19.84 -31.29
CA PHE A 676 32.31 18.65 -31.28
C PHE A 676 33.31 18.55 -32.45
N LYS A 677 33.20 19.42 -33.46
CA LYS A 677 34.15 19.52 -34.58
C LYS A 677 34.91 20.85 -34.50
N ARG A 678 36.17 20.84 -34.91
CA ARG A 678 37.03 22.01 -35.11
C ARG A 678 37.29 22.21 -36.60
#